data_AF-A0A2V7IKW5-F1
#
_entry.id   AF-A0A2V7IKW5-F1
#
_cell.length_a   1.000
_cell.length_b   1.000
_cell.length_c   1.000
_cell.angle_alpha   90.00
_cell.angle_beta   90.00
_cell.angle_gamma   90.00
#
_symmetry.space_group_name_H-M   'P 1'
#
loop_
_entity.id
_entity.type
_entity.pdbx_description
1 polymer ?
#
loop_
_entity_poly.entity_id
_entity_poly.type
_entity_poly.pdbx_seq_one_letter_code
_entity_poly.pdbx_strand_id
1 'polypeptide(L)'
;FGLAILLQTALTHPAIGQAIPKPEYVTYLPREIVLPVQATPANRQFHLFGDSEAPGYRDEAPRDGIDDARERWLRSLAVRFAPWMVRNSVDFPMDFRRFVEGGDASTLFIDAFDLSQARPRLLGTETIDFDQLGGIACRGTGAPGTMGDTTPDCRLLRLIDRFAPEPPRAASPPRPDLDLRYVMYFDFPGQDPASWNREFEGSVRGSIARKYLGFAKSFVHPFVSEVRGTGFELPRYELVLQYWFFYPYNDAGNVHEGDWEHLNVVVTPRGQGTEPLAAAVMSRVLEAPAAPEELIIRRVEYYFHHWVFSSDYMTPDVYAPPAEWERQMKGLRQERVGEREVWRQIRRQAYLDEAETKLNLHPIVFIGGDNRGLQQLIASPSRLGRASHGSYPFPGLYKDVGPQNTGELVSTRWDIFRAPPESTSSEADKVVRLDNPERLEIIPDWELVLQLVRTDPKARRDWAWLVLPIRFGYPATRSPFAGIVRYAETGNTSILAPPFNGGWNRAGAAAGFERYRPHRLASFFPASQQDNYWTGWGFFNLTLPTLVTLPPFDLAFRLVTAPIRASNRHAHPAFFGSEEVPFRFIGVPIGVSSVTVPKAFLNLLGFPETAVPFLTQVAALAASDTFSVNVSPPDVDRVSPPYYGISLFLGRRFVSENTLRHSHGALRADVAVSTVPGRLPLSANLEMWEYTGSLRYNIALGGLQPFVKAGYGRSWYRVTDAKFNGQLLGDGSSRWVGRAALFNNLLPNTWHVGAGLEFIPVRGVGGLDWGFRGDVTVYSHNLGLENKEGSFVVAQDAHVTRIHLGLGTTLSF
;
A
#
# COMPACT_ATOMS: atom_id res chain seq x y z
N PHE A 1 -32.15 13.96 -4.15
CA PHE A 1 -32.21 14.02 -5.62
C PHE A 1 -30.85 13.88 -6.31
N GLY A 2 -29.76 14.49 -5.83
CA GLY A 2 -28.42 14.31 -6.43
C GLY A 2 -27.80 12.90 -6.34
N LEU A 3 -28.18 12.09 -5.35
CA LEU A 3 -27.68 10.71 -5.19
C LEU A 3 -28.23 9.73 -6.25
N ALA A 4 -29.46 9.96 -6.73
CA ALA A 4 -30.12 9.10 -7.72
C ALA A 4 -29.57 9.30 -9.13
N ILE A 5 -29.14 10.53 -9.47
CA ILE A 5 -28.57 10.87 -10.78
C ILE A 5 -27.14 10.31 -10.91
N LEU A 6 -26.34 10.31 -9.84
CA LEU A 6 -25.02 9.65 -9.79
C LEU A 6 -25.12 8.11 -9.92
N LEU A 7 -26.17 7.51 -9.33
CA LEU A 7 -26.48 6.09 -9.49
C LEU A 7 -26.97 5.74 -10.90
N GLN A 8 -27.67 6.64 -11.59
CA GLN A 8 -28.16 6.41 -12.96
C GLN A 8 -27.10 6.64 -14.05
N THR A 9 -26.13 7.55 -13.86
CA THR A 9 -25.01 7.71 -14.81
C THR A 9 -23.94 6.63 -14.67
N ALA A 10 -23.88 5.93 -13.53
CA ALA A 10 -23.01 4.76 -13.33
C ALA A 10 -23.57 3.46 -13.97
N LEU A 11 -24.80 3.49 -14.47
CA LEU A 11 -25.49 2.36 -15.09
C LEU A 11 -25.48 2.44 -16.62
N THR A 12 -24.34 2.70 -17.25
CA THR A 12 -24.14 2.30 -18.66
C THR A 12 -22.65 2.17 -18.92
N HIS A 13 -22.11 0.98 -18.70
CA HIS A 13 -21.23 0.23 -19.61
C HIS A 13 -20.93 -1.07 -18.85
N PRO A 14 -21.44 -2.23 -19.26
CA PRO A 14 -20.91 -3.47 -18.75
C PRO A 14 -19.42 -3.47 -19.15
N ALA A 15 -18.53 -3.45 -18.16
CA ALA A 15 -17.12 -3.70 -18.38
C ALA A 15 -16.99 -5.18 -18.78
N ILE A 16 -17.29 -5.47 -20.04
CA ILE A 16 -16.98 -6.74 -20.67
C ILE A 16 -15.45 -6.70 -20.83
N GLY A 17 -14.75 -7.41 -19.96
CA GLY A 17 -13.31 -7.63 -20.04
C GLY A 17 -12.99 -8.37 -21.33
N GLN A 18 -12.67 -7.63 -22.39
CA GLN A 18 -11.95 -8.18 -23.53
C GLN A 18 -10.44 -8.01 -23.27
N ALA A 19 -9.67 -9.07 -23.50
CA ALA A 19 -8.21 -9.02 -23.53
C ALA A 19 -7.72 -7.85 -24.43
N ILE A 20 -6.57 -7.26 -24.09
CA ILE A 20 -5.91 -6.32 -25.00
C ILE A 20 -5.57 -7.10 -26.27
N PRO A 21 -6.01 -6.69 -27.47
CA PRO A 21 -5.75 -7.46 -28.68
C PRO A 21 -4.25 -7.62 -28.97
N LYS A 22 -3.86 -8.76 -29.57
CA LYS A 22 -2.47 -9.03 -29.98
C LYS A 22 -1.77 -7.87 -30.70
N PRO A 23 -2.40 -7.19 -31.69
CA PRO A 23 -1.76 -6.09 -32.39
C PRO A 23 -1.45 -4.86 -31.51
N GLU A 24 -2.04 -4.75 -30.32
CA GLU A 24 -2.00 -3.54 -29.50
C GLU A 24 -1.10 -3.67 -28.26
N TYR A 25 -0.95 -4.89 -27.70
CA TYR A 25 -0.29 -5.05 -26.40
C TYR A 25 1.16 -4.56 -26.40
N VAL A 26 1.86 -4.56 -27.53
CA VAL A 26 3.27 -4.13 -27.60
C VAL A 26 3.44 -2.67 -27.20
N THR A 27 2.37 -1.86 -27.30
CA THR A 27 2.36 -0.47 -26.82
C THR A 27 2.28 -0.33 -25.31
N TYR A 28 2.07 -1.42 -24.58
CA TYR A 28 2.06 -1.49 -23.12
C TYR A 28 3.40 -2.02 -22.57
N LEU A 29 4.23 -2.62 -23.43
CA LEU A 29 5.52 -3.20 -23.03
C LEU A 29 6.64 -2.16 -23.07
N PRO A 30 7.56 -2.16 -22.08
CA PRO A 30 8.79 -1.38 -22.16
C PRO A 30 9.58 -1.69 -23.44
N ARG A 31 10.16 -0.64 -24.06
CA ARG A 31 11.00 -0.78 -25.27
C ARG A 31 12.36 -1.40 -24.99
N GLU A 32 12.83 -1.36 -23.75
CA GLU A 32 14.15 -1.85 -23.36
C GLU A 32 14.24 -3.37 -23.57
N ILE A 33 15.40 -3.83 -24.05
CA ILE A 33 15.72 -5.27 -24.08
C ILE A 33 16.29 -5.61 -22.71
N VAL A 34 15.62 -6.52 -22.01
CA VAL A 34 16.09 -7.02 -20.72
C VAL A 34 17.05 -8.17 -20.99
N LEU A 35 18.24 -8.10 -20.41
CA LEU A 35 19.23 -9.18 -20.42
C LEU A 35 19.18 -9.91 -19.08
N PRO A 36 19.49 -11.22 -19.03
CA PRO A 36 19.50 -11.92 -17.76
C PRO A 36 20.70 -11.49 -16.92
N VAL A 37 20.51 -11.50 -15.61
CA VAL A 37 21.55 -11.19 -14.62
C VAL A 37 22.53 -12.36 -14.57
N GLN A 38 23.82 -12.04 -14.66
CA GLN A 38 24.89 -13.03 -14.69
C GLN A 38 25.17 -13.67 -13.32
N ALA A 39 25.78 -14.85 -13.35
CA ALA A 39 26.41 -15.51 -12.21
C ALA A 39 27.36 -14.56 -11.46
N THR A 40 27.28 -14.56 -10.12
CA THR A 40 28.20 -13.76 -9.31
C THR A 40 29.66 -14.21 -9.51
N PRO A 41 30.66 -13.32 -9.34
CA PRO A 41 32.06 -13.73 -9.37
C PRO A 41 32.37 -14.82 -8.33
N ALA A 42 31.70 -14.77 -7.17
CA ALA A 42 31.89 -15.72 -6.10
C ALA A 42 31.32 -17.12 -6.43
N ASN A 43 30.19 -17.22 -7.16
CA ASN A 43 29.68 -18.52 -7.63
C ASN A 43 30.74 -19.29 -8.43
N ARG A 44 31.43 -18.56 -9.32
CA ARG A 44 32.53 -19.11 -10.14
C ARG A 44 33.76 -19.43 -9.32
N GLN A 45 34.18 -18.52 -8.43
CA GLN A 45 35.35 -18.71 -7.58
C GLN A 45 35.25 -19.96 -6.69
N PHE A 46 34.06 -20.22 -6.15
CA PHE A 46 33.85 -21.35 -5.23
C PHE A 46 33.29 -22.60 -5.90
N HIS A 47 33.16 -22.61 -7.23
CA HIS A 47 32.56 -23.72 -7.98
C HIS A 47 31.24 -24.16 -7.34
N LEU A 48 30.34 -23.20 -7.09
CA LEU A 48 29.11 -23.42 -6.31
C LEU A 48 28.29 -24.61 -6.81
N PHE A 49 28.25 -24.82 -8.13
CA PHE A 49 27.52 -25.90 -8.79
C PHE A 49 28.40 -27.11 -9.16
N GLY A 50 29.66 -27.14 -8.72
CA GLY A 50 30.64 -28.16 -9.09
C GLY A 50 31.75 -27.60 -9.98
N ASP A 51 32.89 -28.27 -9.95
CA ASP A 51 34.03 -27.97 -10.82
C ASP A 51 34.05 -28.99 -11.97
N SER A 52 33.72 -28.55 -13.19
CA SER A 52 33.65 -29.42 -14.36
C SER A 52 34.99 -30.05 -14.75
N GLU A 53 36.11 -29.47 -14.29
CA GLU A 53 37.45 -29.98 -14.52
C GLU A 53 37.86 -31.01 -13.46
N ALA A 54 37.10 -31.15 -12.37
CA ALA A 54 37.40 -32.10 -11.31
C ALA A 54 37.10 -33.54 -11.76
N PRO A 55 37.98 -34.53 -11.46
CA PRO A 55 37.76 -35.93 -11.86
C PRO A 55 36.47 -36.56 -11.31
N GLY A 56 35.93 -36.00 -10.23
CA GLY A 56 34.72 -36.46 -9.56
C GLY A 56 33.42 -35.88 -10.12
N TYR A 57 33.48 -34.92 -11.05
CA TYR A 57 32.29 -34.26 -11.59
C TYR A 57 31.39 -35.23 -12.36
N ARG A 58 30.09 -35.18 -12.02
CA ARG A 58 29.02 -35.97 -12.64
C ARG A 58 27.76 -35.11 -12.72
N ASP A 59 27.18 -34.96 -13.91
CA ASP A 59 25.94 -34.23 -14.17
C ASP A 59 25.05 -35.15 -15.03
N GLU A 60 24.32 -36.05 -14.37
CA GLU A 60 23.59 -37.13 -15.04
C GLU A 60 22.12 -37.22 -14.59
N ALA A 61 21.79 -36.87 -13.34
CA ALA A 61 20.49 -37.18 -12.75
C ALA A 61 19.96 -36.11 -11.78
N PRO A 62 19.32 -35.02 -12.28
CA PRO A 62 19.07 -34.70 -13.68
C PRO A 62 20.30 -34.06 -14.35
N ARG A 63 20.28 -33.99 -15.69
CA ARG A 63 21.27 -33.24 -16.45
C ARG A 63 20.92 -31.75 -16.46
N ASP A 64 21.46 -31.01 -15.52
CA ASP A 64 21.12 -29.62 -15.23
C ASP A 64 22.35 -28.71 -15.11
N GLY A 65 23.56 -29.24 -15.30
CA GLY A 65 24.81 -28.49 -15.20
C GLY A 65 25.33 -28.35 -13.77
N ILE A 66 24.69 -29.04 -12.82
CA ILE A 66 25.13 -29.14 -11.42
C ILE A 66 25.75 -30.52 -11.21
N ASP A 67 26.87 -30.57 -10.49
CA ASP A 67 27.42 -31.83 -10.01
C ASP A 67 26.38 -32.56 -9.12
N ASP A 68 26.08 -33.84 -9.39
CA ASP A 68 25.05 -34.61 -8.69
C ASP A 68 25.29 -34.67 -7.15
N ALA A 69 26.55 -34.69 -6.70
CA ALA A 69 26.86 -34.63 -5.26
C ALA A 69 26.64 -33.22 -4.70
N ARG A 70 26.95 -32.20 -5.49
CA ARG A 70 26.64 -30.81 -5.16
C ARG A 70 25.13 -30.56 -5.10
N GLU A 71 24.36 -31.07 -6.06
CA GLU A 71 22.89 -30.98 -6.07
C GLU A 71 22.31 -31.56 -4.79
N ARG A 72 22.72 -32.79 -4.40
CA ARG A 72 22.20 -33.42 -3.18
C ARG A 72 22.44 -32.58 -1.94
N TRP A 73 23.62 -31.96 -1.85
CA TRP A 73 23.96 -31.08 -0.74
C TRP A 73 23.14 -29.78 -0.77
N LEU A 74 23.04 -29.09 -1.92
CA LEU A 74 22.24 -27.88 -2.10
C LEU A 74 20.76 -28.14 -1.82
N ARG A 75 20.23 -29.28 -2.28
CA ARG A 75 18.87 -29.76 -2.02
C ARG A 75 18.63 -29.99 -0.53
N SER A 76 19.60 -30.56 0.20
CA SER A 76 19.47 -30.75 1.65
C SER A 76 19.37 -29.40 2.40
N LEU A 77 20.12 -28.38 1.96
CA LEU A 77 20.02 -27.02 2.49
C LEU A 77 18.67 -26.39 2.12
N ALA A 78 18.27 -26.51 0.86
CA ALA A 78 17.01 -25.97 0.37
C ALA A 78 15.81 -26.51 1.16
N VAL A 79 15.78 -27.81 1.46
CA VAL A 79 14.74 -28.43 2.31
C VAL A 79 14.80 -27.89 3.74
N ARG A 80 15.99 -27.84 4.34
CA ARG A 80 16.18 -27.40 5.73
C ARG A 80 15.72 -25.97 5.97
N PHE A 81 15.94 -25.09 5.00
CA PHE A 81 15.62 -23.67 5.09
C PHE A 81 14.39 -23.25 4.28
N ALA A 82 13.62 -24.23 3.78
CA ALA A 82 12.45 -23.97 2.97
C ALA A 82 11.39 -23.19 3.75
N PRO A 83 10.71 -22.22 3.11
CA PRO A 83 9.72 -21.40 3.78
C PRO A 83 8.41 -22.15 4.05
N TRP A 84 7.70 -21.69 5.09
CA TRP A 84 6.32 -22.05 5.36
C TRP A 84 5.40 -20.91 4.89
N MET A 85 4.60 -21.20 3.88
CA MET A 85 3.78 -20.21 3.17
C MET A 85 2.39 -20.16 3.81
N VAL A 86 2.09 -19.09 4.53
CA VAL A 86 0.81 -18.84 5.17
C VAL A 86 -0.09 -18.05 4.22
N ARG A 87 -1.18 -18.65 3.76
CA ARG A 87 -2.05 -18.06 2.73
C ARG A 87 -2.91 -16.91 3.25
N ASN A 88 -2.77 -15.73 2.65
CA ASN A 88 -3.74 -14.63 2.78
C ASN A 88 -4.78 -14.63 1.65
N SER A 89 -4.40 -15.11 0.45
CA SER A 89 -5.30 -15.35 -0.69
C SER A 89 -5.63 -16.84 -0.86
N VAL A 90 -6.34 -17.21 -1.93
CA VAL A 90 -6.62 -18.61 -2.28
C VAL A 90 -5.41 -19.32 -2.90
N ASP A 91 -4.46 -18.54 -3.41
CA ASP A 91 -3.36 -18.99 -4.25
C ASP A 91 -2.15 -19.47 -3.43
N PHE A 92 -1.22 -20.16 -4.08
CA PHE A 92 0.07 -20.60 -3.55
C PHE A 92 1.10 -20.78 -4.68
N PRO A 93 2.41 -20.81 -4.38
CA PRO A 93 3.44 -21.04 -5.40
C PRO A 93 3.23 -22.35 -6.15
N MET A 94 3.11 -22.29 -7.48
CA MET A 94 2.81 -23.44 -8.34
C MET A 94 3.97 -23.85 -9.26
N ASP A 95 3.96 -25.10 -9.68
CA ASP A 95 4.82 -25.63 -10.73
C ASP A 95 4.29 -25.14 -12.08
N PHE A 96 4.93 -24.12 -12.65
CA PHE A 96 4.56 -23.63 -13.97
C PHE A 96 4.66 -24.75 -15.03
N ARG A 97 5.56 -25.73 -14.86
CA ARG A 97 5.74 -26.81 -15.84
C ARG A 97 4.50 -27.68 -15.95
N ARG A 98 3.70 -27.80 -14.89
CA ARG A 98 2.42 -28.53 -14.98
C ARG A 98 1.35 -27.83 -15.83
N PHE A 99 1.52 -26.54 -16.11
CA PHE A 99 0.66 -25.82 -17.04
C PHE A 99 1.17 -25.95 -18.48
N VAL A 100 2.50 -25.97 -18.66
CA VAL A 100 3.17 -26.00 -19.96
C VAL A 100 3.36 -27.42 -20.49
N GLU A 101 3.49 -28.42 -19.63
CA GLU A 101 3.70 -29.83 -19.98
C GLU A 101 2.42 -30.63 -19.75
N GLY A 102 1.77 -31.03 -20.85
CA GLY A 102 0.50 -31.76 -20.85
C GLY A 102 -0.68 -30.95 -20.32
N GLY A 103 -0.54 -29.62 -20.26
CA GLY A 103 -1.51 -28.69 -19.69
C GLY A 103 -2.03 -27.65 -20.69
N ASP A 104 -2.90 -26.76 -20.20
CA ASP A 104 -3.62 -25.77 -21.01
C ASP A 104 -2.72 -24.67 -21.63
N ALA A 105 -1.45 -24.57 -21.22
CA ALA A 105 -0.50 -23.53 -21.61
C ALA A 105 0.74 -24.08 -22.36
N SER A 106 0.63 -25.22 -23.06
CA SER A 106 1.76 -25.88 -23.72
C SER A 106 2.31 -25.17 -24.96
N THR A 107 1.66 -24.12 -25.44
CA THR A 107 2.10 -23.36 -26.61
C THR A 107 2.92 -22.13 -26.22
N LEU A 108 4.18 -22.09 -26.64
CA LEU A 108 4.99 -20.87 -26.64
C LEU A 108 4.63 -20.04 -27.89
N PHE A 109 4.16 -18.82 -27.68
CA PHE A 109 3.89 -17.85 -28.73
C PHE A 109 5.11 -16.95 -28.97
N ILE A 110 5.40 -16.64 -30.23
CA ILE A 110 6.46 -15.72 -30.64
C ILE A 110 5.87 -14.71 -31.61
N ASP A 111 5.55 -13.52 -31.10
CA ASP A 111 4.97 -12.44 -31.88
C ASP A 111 6.08 -11.48 -32.36
N ALA A 112 6.08 -11.18 -33.66
CA ALA A 112 7.03 -10.26 -34.29
C ALA A 112 6.33 -8.94 -34.63
N PHE A 113 6.83 -7.83 -34.10
CA PHE A 113 6.31 -6.48 -34.34
C PHE A 113 7.30 -5.62 -35.11
N ASP A 114 6.74 -4.75 -35.94
CA ASP A 114 7.43 -3.60 -36.54
C ASP A 114 7.00 -2.32 -35.80
N LEU A 115 7.96 -1.70 -35.12
CA LEU A 115 7.81 -0.49 -34.32
C LEU A 115 8.26 0.77 -35.07
N SER A 116 8.64 0.67 -36.35
CA SER A 116 9.15 1.79 -37.16
C SER A 116 8.10 2.88 -37.39
N GLN A 117 6.81 2.51 -37.28
CA GLN A 117 5.67 3.40 -37.50
C GLN A 117 5.02 3.87 -36.19
N ALA A 118 4.27 4.98 -36.27
CA ALA A 118 3.53 5.54 -35.11
C ALA A 118 2.50 4.58 -34.50
N ARG A 119 2.03 3.60 -35.28
CA ARG A 119 1.24 2.46 -34.81
C ARG A 119 2.04 1.18 -35.06
N PRO A 120 2.42 0.43 -34.02
CA PRO A 120 3.05 -0.86 -34.19
C PRO A 120 2.23 -1.78 -35.08
N ARG A 121 2.91 -2.58 -35.89
CA ARG A 121 2.28 -3.59 -36.75
C ARG A 121 2.77 -4.97 -36.36
N LEU A 122 1.84 -5.86 -36.01
CA LEU A 122 2.13 -7.29 -35.88
C LEU A 122 2.42 -7.85 -37.28
N LEU A 123 3.63 -8.35 -37.47
CA LEU A 123 4.09 -8.96 -38.72
C LEU A 123 3.66 -10.42 -38.82
N GLY A 124 3.58 -11.12 -37.69
CA GLY A 124 3.16 -12.51 -37.61
C GLY A 124 3.37 -13.10 -36.21
N THR A 125 2.75 -14.26 -35.99
CA THR A 125 2.87 -15.08 -34.78
C THR A 125 3.41 -16.44 -35.19
N GLU A 126 4.52 -16.86 -34.60
CA GLU A 126 4.99 -18.24 -34.63
C GLU A 126 4.62 -18.95 -33.32
N THR A 127 4.46 -20.27 -33.36
CA THR A 127 4.15 -21.08 -32.18
C THR A 127 5.04 -22.30 -32.07
N ILE A 128 5.42 -22.69 -30.85
CA ILE A 128 6.13 -23.92 -30.55
C ILE A 128 5.32 -24.66 -29.49
N ASP A 129 4.90 -25.88 -29.80
CA ASP A 129 4.23 -26.78 -28.86
C ASP A 129 5.27 -27.49 -28.00
N PHE A 130 5.27 -27.20 -26.70
CA PHE A 130 6.22 -27.77 -25.73
C PHE A 130 5.97 -29.26 -25.46
N ASP A 131 4.74 -29.76 -25.68
CA ASP A 131 4.43 -31.18 -25.51
C ASP A 131 5.13 -32.06 -26.55
N GLN A 132 5.50 -31.45 -27.68
CA GLN A 132 6.20 -32.11 -28.78
C GLN A 132 7.73 -32.01 -28.66
N LEU A 133 8.26 -31.39 -27.61
CA LEU A 133 9.70 -31.27 -27.37
C LEU A 133 10.30 -32.53 -26.70
N GLY A 134 11.60 -32.75 -26.93
CA GLY A 134 12.37 -33.86 -26.33
C GLY A 134 12.31 -35.19 -27.08
N GLY A 135 11.57 -35.27 -28.20
CA GLY A 135 11.40 -36.52 -28.98
C GLY A 135 12.49 -36.79 -30.02
N ILE A 136 12.73 -35.87 -30.96
CA ILE A 136 13.67 -36.05 -32.08
C ILE A 136 14.71 -34.93 -32.04
N ALA A 137 15.99 -35.30 -31.91
CA ALA A 137 17.09 -34.34 -31.94
C ALA A 137 17.22 -33.70 -33.33
N CYS A 138 17.43 -32.38 -33.34
CA CYS A 138 17.75 -31.64 -34.56
C CYS A 138 18.95 -32.21 -35.31
N ARG A 139 18.72 -32.65 -36.55
CA ARG A 139 19.80 -33.10 -37.45
C ARG A 139 20.48 -31.91 -38.12
N GLY A 140 21.17 -31.10 -37.32
CA GLY A 140 22.10 -30.06 -37.77
C GLY A 140 21.47 -28.70 -38.08
N THR A 141 22.20 -27.64 -37.74
CA THR A 141 21.95 -26.26 -38.18
C THR A 141 22.40 -26.12 -39.63
N GLY A 142 21.53 -26.49 -40.57
CA GLY A 142 21.76 -26.14 -41.99
C GLY A 142 22.04 -24.65 -42.12
N ALA A 143 23.01 -24.28 -42.96
CA ALA A 143 23.39 -22.89 -43.22
C ALA A 143 22.15 -22.00 -43.45
N PRO A 144 22.18 -20.71 -43.06
CA PRO A 144 21.03 -19.81 -43.20
C PRO A 144 20.60 -19.78 -44.68
N GLY A 145 19.43 -20.36 -44.98
CA GLY A 145 18.86 -20.41 -46.33
C GLY A 145 18.47 -21.81 -46.85
N THR A 146 18.89 -22.92 -46.22
CA THR A 146 18.31 -24.24 -46.52
C THR A 146 16.97 -24.40 -45.81
N MET A 147 15.94 -24.99 -46.45
CA MET A 147 14.71 -25.43 -45.79
C MET A 147 15.06 -26.50 -44.74
N GLY A 148 15.51 -26.06 -43.57
CA GLY A 148 15.92 -26.89 -42.45
C GLY A 148 14.72 -27.50 -41.75
N ASP A 149 15.01 -28.56 -40.99
CA ASP A 149 14.09 -29.27 -40.11
C ASP A 149 13.16 -28.32 -39.34
N THR A 150 11.84 -28.46 -39.55
CA THR A 150 10.79 -27.60 -38.98
C THR A 150 10.22 -28.16 -37.67
N THR A 151 10.82 -29.21 -37.11
CA THR A 151 10.38 -29.76 -35.82
C THR A 151 10.34 -28.69 -34.73
N PRO A 152 9.45 -28.83 -33.72
CA PRO A 152 9.39 -27.93 -32.57
C PRO A 152 10.76 -27.72 -31.90
N ASP A 153 11.54 -28.80 -31.75
CA ASP A 153 12.87 -28.78 -31.17
C ASP A 153 13.83 -27.85 -31.94
N CYS A 154 13.82 -27.89 -33.28
CA CYS A 154 14.69 -27.06 -34.12
C CYS A 154 14.23 -25.62 -34.22
N ARG A 155 12.93 -25.38 -34.11
CA ARG A 155 12.40 -24.03 -33.94
C ARG A 155 12.90 -23.41 -32.64
N LEU A 156 12.84 -24.15 -31.54
CA LEU A 156 13.33 -23.67 -30.24
C LEU A 156 14.85 -23.45 -30.24
N LEU A 157 15.63 -24.35 -30.85
CA LEU A 157 17.08 -24.15 -31.02
C LEU A 157 17.41 -22.86 -31.76
N ARG A 158 16.70 -22.56 -32.85
CA ARG A 158 16.90 -21.32 -33.59
C ARG A 158 16.57 -20.07 -32.77
N LEU A 159 15.59 -20.15 -31.86
CA LEU A 159 15.32 -19.06 -30.91
C LEU A 159 16.47 -18.91 -29.91
N ILE A 160 16.98 -20.00 -29.36
CA ILE A 160 18.14 -20.00 -28.45
C ILE A 160 19.35 -19.39 -29.14
N ASP A 161 19.68 -19.84 -30.34
CA ASP A 161 20.81 -19.32 -31.13
C ASP A 161 20.66 -17.83 -31.46
N ARG A 162 19.43 -17.32 -31.53
CA ARG A 162 19.12 -15.93 -31.88
C ARG A 162 19.06 -14.98 -30.69
N PHE A 163 18.51 -15.44 -29.56
CA PHE A 163 18.11 -14.56 -28.45
C PHE A 163 18.81 -14.89 -27.13
N ALA A 164 19.51 -16.02 -27.01
CA ALA A 164 20.26 -16.30 -25.79
C ALA A 164 21.45 -15.33 -25.62
N PRO A 165 21.87 -15.05 -24.38
CA PRO A 165 22.80 -13.98 -24.06
C PRO A 165 24.25 -14.45 -24.20
N GLU A 166 24.75 -14.51 -25.44
CA GLU A 166 26.18 -14.71 -25.79
C GLU A 166 26.46 -13.91 -27.08
N PRO A 167 27.73 -13.59 -27.45
CA PRO A 167 27.99 -12.65 -28.53
C PRO A 167 27.25 -13.11 -29.80
N PRO A 168 26.44 -12.22 -30.42
CA PRO A 168 25.65 -12.59 -31.58
C PRO A 168 26.60 -13.15 -32.64
N ARG A 169 26.39 -14.40 -33.06
CA ARG A 169 26.97 -14.89 -34.31
C ARG A 169 26.52 -13.93 -35.41
N ALA A 170 27.43 -13.06 -35.84
CA ALA A 170 27.25 -11.99 -36.82
C ALA A 170 25.82 -11.40 -36.85
N ALA A 171 25.63 -10.22 -36.23
CA ALA A 171 24.40 -9.46 -36.40
C ALA A 171 23.99 -9.50 -37.88
N SER A 172 22.80 -10.04 -38.17
CA SER A 172 22.21 -9.82 -39.50
C SER A 172 22.26 -8.32 -39.74
N PRO A 173 22.72 -7.85 -40.92
CA PRO A 173 22.84 -6.43 -41.18
C PRO A 173 21.53 -5.76 -40.78
N PRO A 174 21.57 -4.69 -39.96
CA PRO A 174 20.35 -4.04 -39.51
C PRO A 174 19.56 -3.67 -40.75
N ARG A 175 18.33 -4.16 -40.87
CA ARG A 175 17.37 -3.66 -41.84
C ARG A 175 17.04 -2.24 -41.38
N PRO A 176 17.62 -1.18 -42.00
CA PRO A 176 17.46 0.18 -41.49
C PRO A 176 16.02 0.67 -41.60
N ASP A 177 15.19 -0.05 -42.36
CA ASP A 177 13.78 0.20 -42.63
C ASP A 177 12.80 -0.38 -41.59
N LEU A 178 13.25 -1.27 -40.69
CA LEU A 178 12.36 -1.94 -39.71
C LEU A 178 12.93 -1.91 -38.29
N ASP A 179 12.11 -1.47 -37.33
CA ASP A 179 12.37 -1.61 -35.89
C ASP A 179 11.67 -2.88 -35.38
N LEU A 180 12.37 -4.01 -35.43
CA LEU A 180 11.79 -5.32 -35.13
C LEU A 180 11.83 -5.63 -33.62
N ARG A 181 10.68 -5.97 -33.05
CA ARG A 181 10.54 -6.46 -31.66
C ARG A 181 9.92 -7.84 -31.63
N TYR A 182 10.54 -8.76 -30.88
CA TYR A 182 10.00 -10.10 -30.64
C TYR A 182 9.48 -10.20 -29.20
N VAL A 183 8.32 -10.82 -29.03
CA VAL A 183 7.73 -11.08 -27.71
C VAL A 183 7.41 -12.56 -27.62
N MET A 184 8.06 -13.25 -26.68
CA MET A 184 7.85 -14.67 -26.40
C MET A 184 7.03 -14.83 -25.13
N TYR A 185 5.99 -15.65 -25.13
CA TYR A 185 5.16 -15.83 -23.95
C TYR A 185 4.38 -17.16 -23.92
N PHE A 186 4.08 -17.62 -22.70
CA PHE A 186 3.04 -18.63 -22.44
C PHE A 186 1.72 -17.94 -22.09
N ASP A 187 0.59 -18.57 -22.44
CA ASP A 187 -0.77 -18.07 -22.18
C ASP A 187 -1.47 -19.07 -21.23
N PHE A 188 -1.56 -18.69 -19.96
CA PHE A 188 -2.17 -19.44 -18.86
C PHE A 188 -3.68 -19.23 -18.80
N PRO A 189 -4.43 -20.14 -18.13
CA PRO A 189 -5.88 -20.06 -18.07
C PRO A 189 -6.44 -18.74 -17.50
N GLY A 190 -7.25 -18.05 -18.30
CA GLY A 190 -7.99 -16.84 -17.93
C GLY A 190 -7.32 -15.54 -18.42
N GLN A 191 -8.11 -14.49 -18.61
CA GLN A 191 -7.68 -13.24 -19.27
C GLN A 191 -7.98 -11.99 -18.46
N ASP A 192 -8.69 -12.15 -17.35
CA ASP A 192 -9.09 -11.08 -16.47
C ASP A 192 -9.34 -11.62 -15.06
N PRO A 193 -9.36 -10.74 -14.04
CA PRO A 193 -9.57 -11.15 -12.66
C PRO A 193 -10.84 -11.97 -12.42
N ALA A 194 -11.92 -11.77 -13.18
CA ALA A 194 -13.15 -12.52 -13.01
C ALA A 194 -13.02 -13.95 -13.56
N SER A 195 -12.32 -14.13 -14.67
CA SER A 195 -12.01 -15.43 -15.25
C SER A 195 -10.99 -16.21 -14.42
N TRP A 196 -9.93 -15.56 -13.90
CA TRP A 196 -8.98 -16.21 -12.98
C TRP A 196 -9.67 -16.70 -11.71
N ASN A 197 -10.55 -15.90 -11.11
CA ASN A 197 -11.33 -16.37 -9.96
C ASN A 197 -12.22 -17.58 -10.31
N ARG A 198 -12.83 -17.63 -11.50
CA ARG A 198 -13.61 -18.81 -11.93
C ARG A 198 -12.75 -20.05 -12.16
N GLU A 199 -11.50 -19.83 -12.57
CA GLU A 199 -10.57 -20.85 -13.01
C GLU A 199 -9.81 -21.48 -11.84
N PHE A 200 -9.30 -20.64 -10.93
CA PHE A 200 -8.44 -21.02 -9.82
C PHE A 200 -9.17 -21.16 -8.48
N GLU A 201 -10.35 -20.54 -8.27
CA GLU A 201 -11.14 -20.74 -7.04
C GLU A 201 -12.02 -22.01 -7.14
N GLY A 202 -12.03 -22.82 -6.08
CA GLY A 202 -12.84 -24.02 -5.97
C GLY A 202 -14.31 -23.77 -5.62
N SER A 203 -15.07 -24.86 -5.49
CA SER A 203 -16.50 -24.81 -5.11
C SER A 203 -16.72 -24.36 -3.66
N VAL A 204 -15.71 -24.55 -2.80
CA VAL A 204 -15.69 -23.99 -1.44
C VAL A 204 -15.04 -22.62 -1.50
N ARG A 205 -15.77 -21.61 -1.02
CA ARG A 205 -15.31 -20.22 -0.99
C ARG A 205 -13.95 -20.12 -0.29
N GLY A 206 -13.01 -19.43 -0.93
CA GLY A 206 -11.68 -19.19 -0.38
C GLY A 206 -10.74 -20.40 -0.45
N SER A 207 -11.06 -21.40 -1.28
CA SER A 207 -10.19 -22.57 -1.52
C SER A 207 -9.74 -22.62 -2.97
N ILE A 208 -8.57 -23.21 -3.21
CA ILE A 208 -8.07 -23.49 -4.55
C ILE A 208 -8.96 -24.54 -5.24
N ALA A 209 -9.10 -24.45 -6.57
CA ALA A 209 -9.72 -25.48 -7.37
C ALA A 209 -8.95 -26.81 -7.24
N ARG A 210 -9.69 -27.91 -7.05
CA ARG A 210 -9.10 -29.24 -6.77
C ARG A 210 -8.12 -29.72 -7.84
N LYS A 211 -8.28 -29.29 -9.09
CA LYS A 211 -7.40 -29.66 -10.21
C LYS A 211 -5.96 -29.13 -10.05
N TYR A 212 -5.77 -28.12 -9.21
CA TYR A 212 -4.46 -27.54 -8.90
C TYR A 212 -3.84 -28.06 -7.61
N LEU A 213 -4.49 -28.98 -6.89
CA LEU A 213 -3.86 -29.66 -5.76
C LEU A 213 -2.67 -30.51 -6.25
N GLY A 214 -1.58 -30.51 -5.49
CA GLY A 214 -0.31 -31.09 -5.91
C GLY A 214 0.52 -30.25 -6.86
N PHE A 215 0.09 -29.03 -7.23
CA PHE A 215 0.91 -28.12 -8.04
C PHE A 215 1.95 -27.37 -7.20
N ALA A 216 1.95 -27.47 -5.86
CA ALA A 216 2.86 -26.66 -5.05
C ALA A 216 4.33 -26.90 -5.41
N LYS A 217 5.04 -25.83 -5.73
CA LYS A 217 6.45 -25.87 -6.12
C LYS A 217 7.16 -24.57 -5.78
N SER A 218 8.42 -24.68 -5.39
CA SER A 218 9.35 -23.57 -5.36
C SER A 218 10.64 -23.96 -6.05
N PHE A 219 11.21 -22.99 -6.74
CA PHE A 219 12.46 -23.11 -7.46
C PHE A 219 13.54 -22.40 -6.65
N VAL A 220 14.61 -23.11 -6.30
CA VAL A 220 15.62 -22.62 -5.36
C VAL A 220 16.91 -22.38 -6.10
N HIS A 221 17.32 -21.12 -6.18
CA HIS A 221 18.58 -20.70 -6.77
C HIS A 221 19.57 -20.34 -5.65
N PRO A 222 20.56 -21.20 -5.36
CA PRO A 222 21.62 -20.85 -4.44
C PRO A 222 22.64 -19.95 -5.13
N PHE A 223 23.14 -18.94 -4.41
CA PHE A 223 24.27 -18.13 -4.86
C PHE A 223 25.14 -17.68 -3.69
N VAL A 224 26.38 -17.32 -4.00
CA VAL A 224 27.34 -16.71 -3.09
C VAL A 224 27.39 -15.21 -3.38
N SER A 225 27.02 -14.41 -2.39
CA SER A 225 27.10 -12.96 -2.45
C SER A 225 28.45 -12.49 -1.90
N GLU A 226 29.14 -11.62 -2.64
CA GLU A 226 30.34 -10.94 -2.17
C GLU A 226 29.94 -9.69 -1.37
N VAL A 227 30.29 -9.65 -0.09
CA VAL A 227 30.13 -8.48 0.78
C VAL A 227 31.45 -7.74 0.82
N ARG A 228 31.50 -6.58 0.16
CA ARG A 228 32.68 -5.71 0.13
C ARG A 228 32.70 -4.81 1.36
N GLY A 229 33.81 -4.90 2.11
CA GLY A 229 34.12 -3.96 3.19
C GLY A 229 34.56 -2.60 2.65
N THR A 230 34.82 -1.67 3.56
CA THR A 230 35.35 -0.34 3.20
C THR A 230 36.86 -0.42 2.96
N GLY A 231 37.34 0.11 1.83
CA GLY A 231 38.78 0.22 1.54
C GLY A 231 39.41 -1.05 0.95
N PHE A 232 40.53 -1.52 1.52
CA PHE A 232 41.32 -2.66 1.05
C PHE A 232 41.06 -3.97 1.81
N GLU A 233 39.92 -4.06 2.51
CA GLU A 233 39.56 -5.29 3.23
C GLU A 233 39.36 -6.46 2.26
N LEU A 234 39.79 -7.65 2.70
CA LEU A 234 39.54 -8.88 1.94
C LEU A 234 38.03 -9.08 1.78
N PRO A 235 37.56 -9.52 0.60
CA PRO A 235 36.15 -9.77 0.36
C PRO A 235 35.61 -10.81 1.35
N ARG A 236 34.40 -10.57 1.84
CA ARG A 236 33.62 -11.50 2.67
C ARG A 236 32.46 -12.05 1.85
N TYR A 237 31.85 -13.12 2.32
CA TYR A 237 30.88 -13.87 1.53
C TYR A 237 29.65 -14.26 2.36
N GLU A 238 28.49 -14.25 1.72
CA GLU A 238 27.23 -14.78 2.27
C GLU A 238 26.72 -15.90 1.35
N LEU A 239 26.33 -17.04 1.92
CA LEU A 239 25.62 -18.09 1.20
C LEU A 239 24.13 -17.79 1.24
N VAL A 240 23.51 -17.65 0.08
CA VAL A 240 22.11 -17.24 -0.06
C VAL A 240 21.34 -18.32 -0.79
N LEU A 241 20.21 -18.72 -0.22
CA LEU A 241 19.21 -19.56 -0.87
C LEU A 241 18.06 -18.66 -1.33
N GLN A 242 17.94 -18.45 -2.64
CA GLN A 242 16.87 -17.63 -3.23
C GLN A 242 15.73 -18.54 -3.67
N TYR A 243 14.59 -18.47 -3.00
CA TYR A 243 13.40 -19.24 -3.32
C TYR A 243 12.49 -18.40 -4.22
N TRP A 244 12.26 -18.88 -5.44
CA TRP A 244 11.36 -18.30 -6.41
C TRP A 244 10.00 -19.01 -6.39
N PHE A 245 8.95 -18.22 -6.57
CA PHE A 245 7.55 -18.61 -6.50
C PHE A 245 6.83 -18.14 -7.75
N PHE A 246 6.25 -19.08 -8.49
CA PHE A 246 5.39 -18.75 -9.62
C PHE A 246 3.94 -18.73 -9.18
N TYR A 247 3.23 -17.67 -9.55
CA TYR A 247 1.77 -17.59 -9.46
C TYR A 247 1.19 -17.40 -10.87
N PRO A 248 0.08 -18.04 -11.22
CA PRO A 248 -0.46 -17.97 -12.59
C PRO A 248 -1.10 -16.62 -12.95
N TYR A 249 -1.37 -15.74 -11.98
CA TYR A 249 -1.91 -14.40 -12.21
C TYR A 249 -1.61 -13.46 -11.03
N ASN A 250 -1.94 -12.17 -11.15
CA ASN A 250 -2.00 -11.19 -10.07
C ASN A 250 -3.28 -10.37 -10.24
N ASP A 251 -4.15 -10.33 -9.22
CA ASP A 251 -5.46 -9.64 -9.31
C ASP A 251 -5.56 -8.36 -8.45
N ALA A 252 -4.42 -7.88 -7.95
CA ALA A 252 -4.31 -6.71 -7.09
C ALA A 252 -4.29 -5.39 -7.87
N GLY A 253 -3.57 -4.39 -7.36
CA GLY A 253 -3.45 -3.10 -8.05
C GLY A 253 -2.80 -3.20 -9.42
N ASN A 254 -1.97 -4.23 -9.62
CA ASN A 254 -1.28 -4.55 -10.85
C ASN A 254 -1.87 -5.82 -11.46
N VAL A 255 -2.96 -5.69 -12.22
CA VAL A 255 -3.62 -6.85 -12.83
C VAL A 255 -2.82 -7.37 -14.01
N HIS A 256 -2.20 -8.55 -13.88
CA HIS A 256 -1.50 -9.22 -14.98
C HIS A 256 -1.55 -10.75 -14.82
N GLU A 257 -1.23 -11.43 -15.92
CA GLU A 257 -1.10 -12.88 -15.94
C GLU A 257 0.35 -13.27 -15.65
N GLY A 258 0.51 -14.36 -14.90
CA GLY A 258 1.76 -14.86 -14.33
C GLY A 258 2.53 -13.86 -13.48
N ASP A 259 3.13 -14.36 -12.41
CA ASP A 259 3.88 -13.57 -11.45
C ASP A 259 5.04 -14.39 -10.91
N TRP A 260 6.18 -13.73 -10.73
CA TRP A 260 7.38 -14.33 -10.14
C TRP A 260 7.80 -13.50 -8.95
N GLU A 261 7.64 -14.10 -7.78
CA GLU A 261 8.02 -13.52 -6.49
C GLU A 261 9.17 -14.32 -5.88
N HIS A 262 9.94 -13.73 -4.97
CA HIS A 262 11.00 -14.47 -4.31
C HIS A 262 11.26 -14.04 -2.87
N LEU A 263 12.03 -14.87 -2.17
CA LEU A 263 12.66 -14.51 -0.90
C LEU A 263 14.10 -15.02 -0.88
N ASN A 264 14.95 -14.35 -0.11
CA ASN A 264 16.30 -14.85 0.16
C ASN A 264 16.41 -15.32 1.61
N VAL A 265 17.01 -16.48 1.80
CA VAL A 265 17.46 -16.97 3.12
C VAL A 265 18.97 -16.96 3.13
N VAL A 266 19.54 -16.09 3.96
CA VAL A 266 20.99 -16.04 4.17
C VAL A 266 21.32 -16.96 5.33
N VAL A 267 22.21 -17.92 5.09
CA VAL A 267 22.58 -18.95 6.07
C VAL A 267 24.02 -18.79 6.53
N THR A 268 24.29 -19.17 7.78
CA THR A 268 25.62 -19.05 8.38
C THR A 268 25.84 -20.13 9.43
N PRO A 269 27.09 -20.55 9.73
CA PRO A 269 27.37 -21.41 10.87
C PRO A 269 26.98 -20.74 12.19
N ARG A 270 26.44 -21.51 13.14
CA ARG A 270 25.92 -21.00 14.42
C ARG A 270 26.91 -20.16 15.23
N GLY A 271 28.20 -20.46 15.15
CA GLY A 271 29.25 -19.73 15.87
C GLY A 271 29.77 -18.46 15.17
N GLN A 272 29.29 -18.14 13.97
CA GLN A 272 29.84 -17.05 13.15
C GLN A 272 29.45 -15.65 13.65
N GLY A 273 28.27 -15.49 14.23
CA GLY A 273 27.75 -14.19 14.67
C GLY A 273 27.39 -13.25 13.50
N THR A 274 27.59 -11.94 13.71
CA THR A 274 27.17 -10.86 12.79
C THR A 274 28.11 -10.65 11.60
N GLU A 275 29.27 -11.30 11.54
CA GLU A 275 30.24 -11.09 10.45
C GLU A 275 29.98 -12.03 9.26
N PRO A 276 30.05 -11.56 7.99
CA PRO A 276 30.00 -12.45 6.84
C PRO A 276 31.24 -13.36 6.75
N LEU A 277 31.16 -14.42 5.94
CA LEU A 277 32.14 -15.50 5.93
C LEU A 277 33.45 -15.10 5.26
N ALA A 278 34.58 -15.56 5.80
CA ALA A 278 35.86 -15.55 5.07
C ALA A 278 35.84 -16.61 3.97
N ALA A 279 36.66 -16.45 2.92
CA ALA A 279 36.77 -17.42 1.83
C ALA A 279 37.03 -18.86 2.31
N ALA A 280 37.97 -19.04 3.25
CA ALA A 280 38.28 -20.37 3.80
C ALA A 280 37.11 -21.02 4.57
N VAL A 281 36.23 -20.21 5.17
CA VAL A 281 35.02 -20.73 5.83
C VAL A 281 33.98 -21.08 4.77
N MET A 282 33.80 -20.25 3.74
CA MET A 282 32.91 -20.52 2.61
C MET A 282 33.27 -21.82 1.90
N SER A 283 34.54 -22.03 1.56
CA SER A 283 35.02 -23.29 0.95
C SER A 283 34.67 -24.50 1.80
N ARG A 284 34.88 -24.45 3.13
CA ARG A 284 34.52 -25.57 4.03
C ARG A 284 33.02 -25.82 4.09
N VAL A 285 32.20 -24.77 4.08
CA VAL A 285 30.73 -24.92 4.04
C VAL A 285 30.33 -25.67 2.77
N LEU A 286 30.95 -25.37 1.62
CA LEU A 286 30.66 -26.02 0.35
C LEU A 286 31.30 -27.42 0.24
N GLU A 287 32.47 -27.69 0.80
CA GLU A 287 33.18 -28.96 0.58
C GLU A 287 32.68 -30.13 1.46
N ALA A 288 32.02 -29.86 2.60
CA ALA A 288 31.71 -30.90 3.60
C ALA A 288 30.20 -31.19 3.75
N PRO A 289 29.74 -32.44 3.49
CA PRO A 289 28.32 -32.81 3.62
C PRO A 289 27.81 -32.89 5.08
N ALA A 290 28.68 -32.84 6.10
CA ALA A 290 28.29 -32.85 7.51
C ALA A 290 27.88 -31.47 8.09
N ALA A 291 28.06 -30.40 7.32
CA ALA A 291 27.81 -29.01 7.75
C ALA A 291 26.34 -28.52 7.78
N PRO A 292 25.34 -29.09 7.06
CA PRO A 292 23.98 -28.53 7.05
C PRO A 292 23.36 -28.38 8.44
N GLU A 293 23.66 -29.31 9.35
CA GLU A 293 23.11 -29.29 10.71
C GLU A 293 23.63 -28.14 11.59
N GLU A 294 24.78 -27.60 11.26
CA GLU A 294 25.43 -26.51 12.00
C GLU A 294 25.02 -25.12 11.49
N LEU A 295 24.35 -25.07 10.33
CA LEU A 295 23.87 -23.83 9.74
C LEU A 295 22.55 -23.39 10.37
N ILE A 296 22.44 -22.07 10.54
CA ILE A 296 21.26 -21.34 11.02
C ILE A 296 20.93 -20.20 10.07
N ILE A 297 19.73 -19.63 10.23
CA ILE A 297 19.33 -18.42 9.50
C ILE A 297 20.08 -17.23 10.08
N ARG A 298 20.83 -16.52 9.24
CA ARG A 298 21.44 -15.23 9.56
C ARG A 298 20.42 -14.10 9.36
N ARG A 299 19.73 -14.13 8.23
CA ARG A 299 18.79 -13.10 7.78
C ARG A 299 17.81 -13.71 6.78
N VAL A 300 16.58 -13.25 6.82
CA VAL A 300 15.59 -13.49 5.76
C VAL A 300 15.26 -12.17 5.09
N GLU A 301 15.25 -12.16 3.77
CA GLU A 301 14.88 -11.00 2.95
C GLU A 301 13.58 -11.32 2.22
N TYR A 302 12.54 -10.58 2.58
CA TYR A 302 11.19 -10.71 2.07
C TYR A 302 10.99 -9.67 0.97
N TYR A 303 10.83 -10.13 -0.27
CA TYR A 303 10.59 -9.26 -1.41
C TYR A 303 9.09 -9.19 -1.68
N PHE A 304 8.59 -7.98 -1.88
CA PHE A 304 7.20 -7.73 -2.26
C PHE A 304 7.18 -6.49 -3.15
N HIS A 305 6.70 -6.66 -4.39
CA HIS A 305 6.73 -5.61 -5.41
C HIS A 305 8.16 -5.08 -5.66
N HIS A 306 8.42 -3.81 -5.36
CA HIS A 306 9.73 -3.16 -5.51
C HIS A 306 10.43 -2.95 -4.16
N TRP A 307 10.00 -3.66 -3.12
CA TRP A 307 10.49 -3.49 -1.76
C TRP A 307 11.12 -4.78 -1.23
N VAL A 308 12.14 -4.61 -0.38
CA VAL A 308 12.73 -5.70 0.40
C VAL A 308 12.74 -5.37 1.89
N PHE A 309 12.09 -6.22 2.69
CA PHE A 309 12.18 -6.20 4.15
C PHE A 309 13.21 -7.23 4.61
N SER A 310 14.20 -6.80 5.39
CA SER A 310 15.20 -7.70 5.97
C SER A 310 14.91 -7.97 7.46
N SER A 311 14.60 -9.23 7.78
CA SER A 311 14.58 -9.74 9.15
C SER A 311 15.97 -10.25 9.53
N ASP A 312 16.71 -9.47 10.32
CA ASP A 312 18.02 -9.87 10.86
C ASP A 312 17.83 -10.72 12.12
N TYR A 313 18.45 -11.91 12.13
CA TYR A 313 18.40 -12.86 13.26
C TYR A 313 19.62 -12.70 14.17
N MET A 314 20.65 -11.96 13.75
CA MET A 314 21.88 -11.76 14.52
C MET A 314 21.89 -10.44 15.31
N THR A 315 21.00 -9.49 14.99
CA THR A 315 20.96 -8.16 15.64
C THR A 315 19.54 -7.73 16.02
N PRO A 316 19.10 -7.93 17.28
CA PRO A 316 19.77 -8.70 18.35
C PRO A 316 19.81 -10.20 18.03
N ASP A 317 20.77 -10.92 18.61
CA ASP A 317 20.96 -12.36 18.36
C ASP A 317 19.78 -13.17 18.92
N VAL A 318 18.86 -13.55 18.05
CA VAL A 318 17.63 -14.24 18.45
C VAL A 318 17.90 -15.63 19.01
N TYR A 319 19.09 -16.20 18.76
CA TYR A 319 19.50 -17.51 19.27
C TYR A 319 20.19 -17.43 20.63
N ALA A 320 20.48 -16.22 21.12
CA ALA A 320 21.04 -16.01 22.44
C ALA A 320 20.01 -16.38 23.53
N PRO A 321 20.47 -16.82 24.73
CA PRO A 321 19.60 -17.05 25.88
C PRO A 321 18.70 -15.85 26.20
N PRO A 322 17.48 -16.04 26.75
CA PRO A 322 16.51 -14.95 26.96
C PRO A 322 17.09 -13.71 27.66
N ALA A 323 17.84 -13.92 28.75
CA ALA A 323 18.45 -12.83 29.52
C ALA A 323 19.50 -12.04 28.73
N GLU A 324 20.27 -12.74 27.89
CA GLU A 324 21.28 -12.13 27.02
C GLU A 324 20.61 -11.28 25.93
N TRP A 325 19.59 -11.83 25.28
CA TRP A 325 18.85 -11.13 24.24
C TRP A 325 18.13 -9.89 24.77
N GLU A 326 17.50 -9.98 25.94
CA GLU A 326 16.89 -8.82 26.59
C GLU A 326 17.93 -7.72 26.88
N ARG A 327 19.14 -8.10 27.28
CA ARG A 327 20.25 -7.15 27.50
C ARG A 327 20.64 -6.47 26.18
N GLN A 328 20.81 -7.24 25.11
CA GLN A 328 21.12 -6.70 23.78
C GLN A 328 20.01 -5.75 23.29
N MET A 329 18.75 -6.16 23.38
CA MET A 329 17.59 -5.35 22.96
C MET A 329 17.47 -4.02 23.73
N LYS A 330 17.85 -4.00 25.02
CA LYS A 330 17.93 -2.77 25.83
C LYS A 330 19.10 -1.87 25.41
N GLY A 331 20.23 -2.46 25.03
CA GLY A 331 21.43 -1.76 24.58
C GLY A 331 21.35 -1.20 23.17
N LEU A 332 20.52 -1.79 22.30
CA LEU A 332 20.28 -1.28 20.95
C LEU A 332 19.50 0.04 20.99
N ARG A 333 20.02 1.02 20.24
CA ARG A 333 19.32 2.28 19.99
C ARG A 333 18.09 1.99 19.13
N GLN A 334 16.93 2.42 19.60
CA GLN A 334 15.72 2.39 18.79
C GLN A 334 15.77 3.55 17.82
N GLU A 335 15.90 3.24 16.53
CA GLU A 335 15.93 4.23 15.45
C GLU A 335 14.53 4.47 14.90
N ARG A 336 13.65 3.45 14.99
CA ARG A 336 12.31 3.48 14.39
C ARG A 336 11.20 3.23 15.41
N VAL A 337 10.03 3.83 15.17
CA VAL A 337 8.86 3.60 16.03
C VAL A 337 8.41 2.15 15.91
N GLY A 338 8.26 1.46 17.05
CA GLY A 338 7.81 0.06 17.10
C GLY A 338 8.85 -0.99 16.70
N GLU A 339 10.11 -0.62 16.47
CA GLU A 339 11.20 -1.53 16.06
C GLU A 339 11.46 -2.68 17.04
N ARG A 340 11.43 -2.40 18.35
CA ARG A 340 11.57 -3.44 19.39
C ARG A 340 10.51 -4.53 19.28
N GLU A 341 9.31 -4.18 18.83
CA GLU A 341 8.23 -5.14 18.63
C GLU A 341 8.48 -5.99 17.39
N VAL A 342 9.07 -5.42 16.34
CA VAL A 342 9.53 -6.18 15.17
C VAL A 342 10.60 -7.21 15.60
N TRP A 343 11.60 -6.81 16.39
CA TRP A 343 12.61 -7.77 16.90
C TRP A 343 12.01 -8.90 17.74
N ARG A 344 10.99 -8.61 18.57
CA ARG A 344 10.25 -9.65 19.30
C ARG A 344 9.54 -10.63 18.36
N GLN A 345 8.94 -10.11 17.29
CA GLN A 345 8.27 -10.96 16.29
C GLN A 345 9.27 -11.85 15.54
N ILE A 346 10.46 -11.32 15.19
CA ILE A 346 11.54 -12.11 14.58
C ILE A 346 12.00 -13.22 15.54
N ARG A 347 12.31 -12.90 16.80
CA ARG A 347 12.69 -13.93 17.81
C ARG A 347 11.60 -14.97 17.96
N ARG A 348 10.33 -14.57 18.04
CA ARG A 348 9.20 -15.49 18.15
C ARG A 348 9.14 -16.46 16.96
N GLN A 349 9.45 -16.01 15.75
CA GLN A 349 9.50 -16.85 14.56
C GLN A 349 10.75 -17.74 14.49
N ALA A 350 11.77 -17.52 15.34
CA ALA A 350 12.97 -18.35 15.39
C ALA A 350 12.80 -19.64 16.23
N TYR A 351 11.64 -19.83 16.86
CA TYR A 351 11.34 -20.99 17.70
C TYR A 351 9.96 -21.60 17.41
N LEU A 352 9.83 -22.90 17.63
CA LEU A 352 8.59 -23.66 17.45
C LEU A 352 7.80 -23.83 18.76
N ASP A 353 8.35 -23.38 19.89
CA ASP A 353 7.75 -23.48 21.22
C ASP A 353 8.04 -22.24 22.06
N GLU A 354 7.13 -21.94 23.00
CA GLU A 354 7.26 -20.78 23.89
C GLU A 354 8.45 -20.89 24.86
N ALA A 355 8.90 -22.11 25.15
CA ALA A 355 10.06 -22.35 26.00
C ALA A 355 11.40 -22.15 25.27
N GLU A 356 11.37 -21.80 23.98
CA GLU A 356 12.54 -21.54 23.13
C GLU A 356 13.52 -22.73 23.09
N THR A 357 12.99 -23.96 23.08
CA THR A 357 13.80 -25.20 23.08
C THR A 357 14.00 -25.79 21.68
N LYS A 358 13.12 -25.47 20.73
CA LYS A 358 13.14 -25.98 19.37
C LYS A 358 13.29 -24.84 18.38
N LEU A 359 14.42 -24.80 17.68
CA LEU A 359 14.65 -23.80 16.63
C LEU A 359 13.70 -24.02 15.46
N ASN A 360 13.19 -22.92 14.94
CA ASN A 360 12.57 -22.88 13.63
C ASN A 360 13.61 -22.41 12.60
N LEU A 361 13.89 -23.25 11.61
CA LEU A 361 14.76 -22.92 10.48
C LEU A 361 13.97 -22.69 9.18
N HIS A 362 12.64 -22.61 9.27
CA HIS A 362 11.76 -22.34 8.14
C HIS A 362 11.25 -20.90 8.20
N PRO A 363 11.62 -20.02 7.25
CA PRO A 363 11.06 -18.69 7.18
C PRO A 363 9.53 -18.73 7.11
N ILE A 364 8.87 -17.95 7.96
CA ILE A 364 7.41 -17.79 7.88
C ILE A 364 7.12 -16.67 6.90
N VAL A 365 6.30 -16.96 5.89
CA VAL A 365 5.96 -16.02 4.83
C VAL A 365 4.45 -15.93 4.71
N PHE A 366 3.89 -14.73 4.79
CA PHE A 366 2.49 -14.49 4.50
C PHE A 366 2.36 -14.08 3.04
N ILE A 367 1.67 -14.89 2.24
CA ILE A 367 1.58 -14.68 0.80
C ILE A 367 0.31 -13.93 0.38
N GLY A 368 0.51 -12.88 -0.41
CA GLY A 368 -0.53 -11.99 -0.89
C GLY A 368 -0.99 -10.95 0.13
N GLY A 369 -1.69 -9.94 -0.36
CA GLY A 369 -2.19 -8.81 0.41
C GLY A 369 -3.47 -8.26 -0.17
N ASP A 370 -4.40 -7.90 0.72
CA ASP A 370 -5.65 -7.25 0.35
C ASP A 370 -5.37 -5.80 -0.04
N ASN A 371 -5.48 -5.50 -1.33
CA ASN A 371 -5.25 -4.19 -1.90
C ASN A 371 -6.17 -3.10 -1.28
N ARG A 372 -5.56 -1.99 -0.85
CA ARG A 372 -6.22 -0.79 -0.26
C ARG A 372 -6.10 0.46 -1.13
N GLY A 373 -5.73 0.31 -2.39
CA GLY A 373 -5.50 1.45 -3.28
C GLY A 373 -6.75 2.14 -3.83
N LEU A 374 -6.55 3.26 -4.52
CA LEU A 374 -7.61 4.08 -5.12
C LEU A 374 -8.43 3.34 -6.20
N GLN A 375 -7.86 2.32 -6.83
CA GLN A 375 -8.55 1.40 -7.71
C GLN A 375 -9.78 0.77 -7.04
N GLN A 376 -9.77 0.62 -5.71
CA GLN A 376 -10.93 0.16 -4.94
C GLN A 376 -12.10 1.16 -4.97
N LEU A 377 -11.94 2.40 -5.46
CA LEU A 377 -13.01 3.39 -5.61
C LEU A 377 -13.68 3.35 -7.00
N ILE A 378 -12.93 2.98 -8.03
CA ILE A 378 -13.37 3.00 -9.43
C ILE A 378 -13.76 1.62 -9.95
N ALA A 379 -13.36 0.55 -9.25
CA ALA A 379 -13.78 -0.80 -9.57
C ALA A 379 -15.25 -1.02 -9.17
N SER A 380 -15.92 -1.90 -9.92
CA SER A 380 -17.19 -2.47 -9.46
C SER A 380 -16.95 -3.33 -8.21
N PRO A 381 -17.91 -3.38 -7.27
CA PRO A 381 -17.84 -4.30 -6.14
C PRO A 381 -17.61 -5.73 -6.66
N SER A 382 -16.58 -6.38 -6.15
CA SER A 382 -16.09 -7.64 -6.70
C SER A 382 -15.30 -8.43 -5.66
N ARG A 383 -14.81 -9.61 -6.03
CA ARG A 383 -13.92 -10.42 -5.18
C ARG A 383 -12.44 -10.10 -5.38
N LEU A 384 -12.14 -9.18 -6.29
CA LEU A 384 -10.80 -8.89 -6.79
C LEU A 384 -9.97 -8.11 -5.78
N GLY A 385 -8.65 -8.22 -5.91
CA GLY A 385 -7.71 -7.40 -5.17
C GLY A 385 -7.14 -8.07 -3.93
N ARG A 386 -7.10 -9.40 -3.90
CA ARG A 386 -6.61 -10.18 -2.74
C ARG A 386 -5.32 -10.94 -3.06
N ALA A 387 -5.05 -11.17 -4.34
CA ALA A 387 -3.93 -11.94 -4.85
C ALA A 387 -2.88 -10.98 -5.43
N SER A 388 -2.23 -10.20 -4.55
CA SER A 388 -1.08 -9.35 -4.91
C SER A 388 0.25 -10.09 -4.93
N HIS A 389 0.27 -11.33 -4.41
CA HIS A 389 1.38 -12.29 -4.37
C HIS A 389 2.69 -11.86 -3.69
N GLY A 390 2.79 -10.63 -3.19
CA GLY A 390 3.90 -10.19 -2.35
C GLY A 390 4.15 -11.10 -1.13
N SER A 391 5.43 -11.26 -0.78
CA SER A 391 5.89 -12.10 0.33
C SER A 391 6.13 -11.29 1.60
N TYR A 392 5.20 -11.34 2.56
CA TYR A 392 5.24 -10.50 3.77
C TYR A 392 5.75 -11.26 5.00
N PRO A 393 6.55 -10.65 5.89
CA PRO A 393 7.06 -11.32 7.10
C PRO A 393 6.00 -11.49 8.21
N PHE A 394 5.03 -10.58 8.29
CA PHE A 394 4.05 -10.52 9.37
C PHE A 394 2.66 -10.08 8.88
N PRO A 395 1.57 -10.39 9.61
CA PRO A 395 0.27 -9.77 9.37
C PRO A 395 0.31 -8.27 9.69
N GLY A 396 -0.24 -7.44 8.81
CA GLY A 396 -0.18 -5.98 8.93
C GLY A 396 -0.71 -5.25 7.70
N LEU A 397 -0.95 -3.95 7.85
CA LEU A 397 -1.18 -3.04 6.73
C LEU A 397 0.15 -2.45 6.28
N TYR A 398 0.68 -2.88 5.15
CA TYR A 398 1.92 -2.36 4.57
C TYR A 398 1.58 -1.15 3.70
N LYS A 399 2.26 -0.03 3.97
CA LYS A 399 1.98 1.27 3.35
C LYS A 399 2.92 1.53 2.20
N ASP A 400 2.39 2.14 1.14
CA ASP A 400 3.15 2.60 -0.02
C ASP A 400 3.94 1.47 -0.72
N VAL A 401 3.44 0.22 -0.65
CA VAL A 401 4.13 -0.96 -1.20
C VAL A 401 3.65 -1.36 -2.59
N GLY A 402 2.36 -1.19 -2.84
CA GLY A 402 1.76 -1.49 -4.13
C GLY A 402 1.95 -0.36 -5.14
N PRO A 403 1.56 -0.58 -6.40
CA PRO A 403 1.54 0.45 -7.44
C PRO A 403 0.88 1.75 -6.98
N GLN A 404 1.39 2.89 -7.45
CA GLN A 404 0.89 4.23 -7.06
C GLN A 404 0.93 4.50 -5.55
N ASN A 405 1.83 3.86 -4.81
CA ASN A 405 1.94 3.95 -3.36
C ASN A 405 0.67 3.45 -2.63
N THR A 406 0.02 2.41 -3.15
CA THR A 406 -1.15 1.85 -2.49
C THR A 406 -0.73 0.93 -1.34
N GLY A 407 -1.55 0.86 -0.29
CA GLY A 407 -1.31 -0.08 0.81
C GLY A 407 -1.86 -1.48 0.54
N GLU A 408 -1.31 -2.49 1.21
CA GLU A 408 -1.79 -3.87 1.19
C GLU A 408 -1.98 -4.41 2.61
N LEU A 409 -3.12 -5.04 2.88
CA LEU A 409 -3.43 -5.63 4.18
C LEU A 409 -3.25 -7.15 4.15
N VAL A 410 -2.32 -7.64 4.97
CA VAL A 410 -2.23 -9.05 5.32
C VAL A 410 -3.07 -9.29 6.58
N SER A 411 -4.25 -9.87 6.40
CA SER A 411 -5.23 -10.06 7.48
C SER A 411 -5.25 -11.48 8.05
N THR A 412 -4.58 -12.42 7.38
CA THR A 412 -4.55 -13.81 7.79
C THR A 412 -3.99 -13.99 9.19
N ARG A 413 -4.79 -14.63 10.05
CA ARG A 413 -4.39 -15.03 11.41
C ARG A 413 -3.73 -16.40 11.36
N TRP A 414 -2.49 -16.46 11.83
CA TRP A 414 -1.75 -17.70 12.03
C TRP A 414 -0.74 -17.51 13.17
N ASP A 415 -0.43 -18.60 13.86
CA ASP A 415 0.48 -18.61 14.99
C ASP A 415 1.41 -19.82 14.89
N ILE A 416 2.72 -19.57 14.92
CA ILE A 416 3.78 -20.57 14.81
C ILE A 416 3.77 -21.63 15.92
N PHE A 417 3.26 -21.30 17.11
CA PHE A 417 3.18 -22.26 18.22
C PHE A 417 1.99 -23.20 18.14
N ARG A 418 1.10 -23.00 17.16
CA ARG A 418 0.08 -24.00 16.82
C ARG A 418 0.78 -25.11 16.03
N ALA A 419 0.38 -26.35 16.25
CA ALA A 419 0.89 -27.49 15.47
C ALA A 419 0.75 -27.20 13.97
N PRO A 420 1.86 -26.96 13.23
CA PRO A 420 1.79 -26.76 11.80
C PRO A 420 1.39 -28.10 11.14
N PRO A 421 0.78 -28.06 9.93
CA PRO A 421 0.53 -29.28 9.18
C PRO A 421 1.84 -30.03 8.91
N GLU A 422 1.77 -31.33 8.63
CA GLU A 422 2.93 -32.11 8.17
C GLU A 422 3.39 -31.60 6.79
N SER A 423 4.66 -31.80 6.43
CA SER A 423 5.22 -31.30 5.15
C SER A 423 4.52 -31.91 3.92
N THR A 424 3.98 -33.12 4.05
CA THR A 424 3.21 -33.85 3.03
C THR A 424 1.73 -33.48 2.99
N SER A 425 1.26 -32.62 3.89
CA SER A 425 -0.16 -32.22 3.93
C SER A 425 -0.56 -31.49 2.65
N SER A 426 -1.85 -31.57 2.32
CA SER A 426 -2.39 -30.97 1.10
C SER A 426 -2.24 -29.45 1.08
N GLU A 427 -2.10 -28.88 -0.10
CA GLU A 427 -2.15 -27.44 -0.37
C GLU A 427 -3.54 -26.83 -0.06
N ALA A 428 -4.53 -27.66 0.27
CA ALA A 428 -5.80 -27.21 0.85
C ALA A 428 -5.63 -26.61 2.25
N ASP A 429 -4.55 -26.92 2.97
CA ASP A 429 -4.25 -26.36 4.28
C ASP A 429 -3.86 -24.89 4.21
N LYS A 430 -4.12 -24.15 5.30
CA LYS A 430 -3.81 -22.71 5.35
C LYS A 430 -2.30 -22.43 5.22
N VAL A 431 -1.48 -23.37 5.67
CA VAL A 431 -0.02 -23.30 5.56
C VAL A 431 0.43 -24.31 4.52
N VAL A 432 1.05 -23.83 3.45
CA VAL A 432 1.70 -24.67 2.45
C VAL A 432 3.16 -24.79 2.83
N ARG A 433 3.57 -26.01 3.18
CA ARG A 433 4.94 -26.33 3.59
C ARG A 433 5.79 -26.69 2.37
N LEU A 434 6.81 -25.89 2.11
CA LEU A 434 7.74 -26.13 0.99
C LEU A 434 8.96 -26.98 1.40
N ASP A 435 9.06 -27.39 2.66
CA ASP A 435 10.08 -28.32 3.15
C ASP A 435 9.81 -29.80 2.79
N ASN A 436 8.86 -30.06 1.88
CA ASN A 436 8.77 -31.34 1.19
C ASN A 436 9.75 -31.34 -0.01
N PRO A 437 10.73 -32.26 -0.08
CA PRO A 437 11.67 -32.35 -1.19
C PRO A 437 11.02 -32.43 -2.58
N GLU A 438 9.82 -33.00 -2.71
CA GLU A 438 9.11 -33.09 -4.00
C GLU A 438 8.62 -31.72 -4.50
N ARG A 439 8.39 -30.77 -3.58
CA ARG A 439 7.97 -29.40 -3.87
C ARG A 439 9.14 -28.45 -4.16
N LEU A 440 10.38 -28.93 -4.11
CA LEU A 440 11.57 -28.12 -4.37
C LEU A 440 12.30 -28.60 -5.61
N GLU A 441 12.95 -27.65 -6.28
CA GLU A 441 13.87 -27.91 -7.38
C GLU A 441 15.01 -26.91 -7.33
N ILE A 442 16.25 -27.40 -7.42
CA ILE A 442 17.42 -26.55 -7.47
C ILE A 442 17.56 -26.01 -8.89
N ILE A 443 17.85 -24.72 -9.02
CA ILE A 443 18.09 -24.08 -10.31
C ILE A 443 19.50 -23.49 -10.34
N PRO A 444 20.32 -23.84 -11.36
CA PRO A 444 21.65 -23.28 -11.53
C PRO A 444 21.63 -21.85 -12.07
N ASP A 445 22.81 -21.24 -12.13
CA ASP A 445 23.02 -20.10 -13.02
C ASP A 445 22.67 -20.46 -14.47
N TRP A 446 22.00 -19.57 -15.21
CA TRP A 446 21.54 -19.83 -16.58
C TRP A 446 22.69 -20.12 -17.54
N GLU A 447 23.90 -19.63 -17.23
CA GLU A 447 25.12 -19.90 -17.97
C GLU A 447 25.49 -21.39 -18.00
N LEU A 448 25.17 -22.16 -16.94
CA LEU A 448 25.50 -23.59 -16.85
C LEU A 448 24.63 -24.44 -17.77
N VAL A 449 23.37 -24.06 -17.96
CA VAL A 449 22.44 -24.79 -18.84
C VAL A 449 22.54 -24.34 -20.30
N LEU A 450 23.21 -23.23 -20.62
CA LEU A 450 23.22 -22.66 -21.97
C LEU A 450 23.78 -23.63 -23.03
N GLN A 451 24.88 -24.33 -22.74
CA GLN A 451 25.43 -25.31 -23.67
C GLN A 451 24.61 -26.61 -23.68
N LEU A 452 23.99 -26.97 -22.56
CA LEU A 452 23.11 -28.13 -22.45
C LEU A 452 21.87 -27.96 -23.34
N VAL A 453 21.18 -26.82 -23.26
CA VAL A 453 19.99 -26.55 -24.09
C VAL A 453 20.30 -26.52 -25.59
N ARG A 454 21.53 -26.22 -25.97
CA ARG A 454 21.96 -26.28 -27.38
C ARG A 454 22.19 -27.70 -27.87
N THR A 455 22.72 -28.57 -27.00
CA THR A 455 23.23 -29.90 -27.39
C THR A 455 22.29 -31.06 -27.08
N ASP A 456 21.44 -30.92 -26.07
CA ASP A 456 20.55 -31.97 -25.58
C ASP A 456 19.07 -31.54 -25.69
N PRO A 457 18.24 -32.22 -26.53
CA PRO A 457 16.82 -31.91 -26.69
C PRO A 457 16.01 -31.99 -25.38
N LYS A 458 16.38 -32.87 -24.46
CA LYS A 458 15.70 -32.98 -23.16
C LYS A 458 16.02 -31.77 -22.30
N ALA A 459 17.31 -31.43 -22.16
CA ALA A 459 17.72 -30.22 -21.44
C ALA A 459 17.11 -28.95 -22.06
N ARG A 460 17.00 -28.91 -23.40
CA ARG A 460 16.34 -27.79 -24.10
C ARG A 460 14.90 -27.61 -23.67
N ARG A 461 14.12 -28.69 -23.59
CA ARG A 461 12.75 -28.66 -23.08
C ARG A 461 12.72 -28.15 -21.64
N ASP A 462 13.59 -28.70 -20.80
CA ASP A 462 13.53 -28.51 -19.34
C ASP A 462 14.02 -27.11 -18.89
N TRP A 463 14.91 -26.49 -19.67
CA TRP A 463 15.69 -25.30 -19.26
C TRP A 463 15.67 -24.11 -20.23
N ALA A 464 15.06 -24.20 -21.42
CA ALA A 464 15.05 -23.07 -22.38
C ALA A 464 14.45 -21.77 -21.80
N TRP A 465 13.53 -21.90 -20.83
CA TRP A 465 12.90 -20.78 -20.14
C TRP A 465 13.86 -19.96 -19.25
N LEU A 466 15.01 -20.52 -18.85
CA LEU A 466 16.03 -19.78 -18.09
C LEU A 466 16.89 -18.89 -19.00
N VAL A 467 17.06 -19.26 -20.27
CA VAL A 467 17.99 -18.57 -21.20
C VAL A 467 17.29 -17.66 -22.19
N LEU A 468 15.98 -17.84 -22.41
CA LEU A 468 15.19 -17.03 -23.32
C LEU A 468 14.36 -15.98 -22.54
N PRO A 469 14.14 -14.77 -23.10
CA PRO A 469 13.31 -13.74 -22.49
C PRO A 469 11.81 -14.06 -22.66
N ILE A 470 11.37 -15.18 -22.08
CA ILE A 470 9.98 -15.65 -22.11
C ILE A 470 9.20 -14.93 -21.01
N ARG A 471 8.05 -14.36 -21.38
CA ARG A 471 7.05 -13.88 -20.44
C ARG A 471 6.15 -15.02 -19.99
N PHE A 472 5.95 -15.11 -18.69
CA PHE A 472 5.04 -16.06 -18.10
C PHE A 472 3.68 -15.39 -18.02
N GLY A 473 2.92 -15.48 -19.11
CA GLY A 473 1.55 -15.00 -19.19
C GLY A 473 1.31 -14.10 -20.39
N TYR A 474 0.04 -13.88 -20.77
CA TYR A 474 -0.32 -12.98 -21.85
C TYR A 474 0.34 -11.61 -21.66
N PRO A 475 1.01 -11.03 -22.69
CA PRO A 475 1.97 -9.95 -22.47
C PRO A 475 1.41 -8.69 -21.82
N ALA A 476 0.12 -8.39 -22.00
CA ALA A 476 -0.51 -7.28 -21.29
C ALA A 476 -2.00 -7.53 -21.07
N THR A 477 -2.45 -7.35 -19.83
CA THR A 477 -3.86 -7.43 -19.45
C THR A 477 -4.43 -6.05 -19.20
N ARG A 478 -5.77 -5.90 -19.27
CA ARG A 478 -6.41 -4.64 -18.88
C ARG A 478 -6.29 -4.47 -17.36
N SER A 479 -5.63 -3.39 -16.95
CA SER A 479 -5.49 -2.97 -15.56
C SER A 479 -5.93 -1.50 -15.44
N PRO A 480 -6.41 -1.03 -14.27
CA PRO A 480 -6.52 0.40 -14.03
C PRO A 480 -5.23 1.12 -14.41
N PHE A 481 -5.34 2.20 -15.18
CA PHE A 481 -4.20 3.02 -15.65
C PHE A 481 -3.30 2.39 -16.74
N ALA A 482 -3.58 1.16 -17.20
CA ALA A 482 -2.90 0.56 -18.34
C ALA A 482 -2.98 1.46 -19.58
N GLY A 483 -1.85 1.67 -20.24
CA GLY A 483 -1.79 2.40 -21.52
C GLY A 483 -1.88 3.92 -21.42
N ILE A 484 -1.87 4.50 -20.22
CA ILE A 484 -1.76 5.97 -20.03
C ILE A 484 -0.45 6.48 -20.60
N VAL A 485 0.64 5.75 -20.37
CA VAL A 485 1.95 6.00 -20.96
C VAL A 485 2.28 4.82 -21.85
N ARG A 486 2.47 5.09 -23.16
CA ARG A 486 2.89 4.05 -24.09
C ARG A 486 4.31 3.60 -23.76
N TYR A 487 4.54 2.30 -23.88
CA TYR A 487 5.80 1.62 -23.67
C TYR A 487 6.35 1.74 -22.24
N ALA A 488 5.45 1.77 -21.26
CA ALA A 488 5.79 1.80 -19.85
C ALA A 488 5.04 0.68 -19.11
N GLU A 489 5.75 0.00 -18.22
CA GLU A 489 5.11 -0.89 -17.25
C GLU A 489 4.28 -0.04 -16.28
N THR A 490 2.97 -0.33 -16.23
CA THR A 490 2.03 0.37 -15.34
C THR A 490 1.33 -0.59 -14.37
N GLY A 491 1.86 -1.80 -14.25
CA GLY A 491 1.33 -2.88 -13.45
C GLY A 491 0.46 -3.87 -14.20
N ASN A 492 0.66 -4.03 -15.50
CA ASN A 492 -0.29 -4.80 -16.32
C ASN A 492 0.37 -5.76 -17.31
N THR A 493 1.70 -5.84 -17.31
CA THR A 493 2.44 -6.75 -18.18
C THR A 493 2.86 -8.00 -17.42
N SER A 494 2.85 -9.15 -18.10
CA SER A 494 3.29 -10.42 -17.53
C SER A 494 4.80 -10.44 -17.27
N ILE A 495 5.25 -11.15 -16.25
CA ILE A 495 6.65 -11.07 -15.80
C ILE A 495 7.55 -12.01 -16.61
N LEU A 496 8.81 -11.61 -16.82
CA LEU A 496 9.84 -12.46 -17.45
C LEU A 496 10.33 -13.55 -16.47
N ALA A 497 11.00 -14.57 -17.00
CA ALA A 497 11.66 -15.60 -16.19
C ALA A 497 12.59 -15.00 -15.11
N PRO A 498 12.78 -15.68 -13.97
CA PRO A 498 13.63 -15.23 -12.86
C PRO A 498 15.02 -14.67 -13.25
N PRO A 499 15.79 -15.26 -14.19
CA PRO A 499 17.10 -14.70 -14.56
C PRO A 499 17.03 -13.28 -15.12
N PHE A 500 15.89 -12.86 -15.68
CA PHE A 500 15.65 -11.52 -16.23
C PHE A 500 15.09 -10.54 -15.20
N ASN A 501 14.85 -10.99 -13.96
CA ASN A 501 14.45 -10.15 -12.86
C ASN A 501 15.69 -9.50 -12.20
N GLY A 502 15.58 -8.22 -11.82
CA GLY A 502 16.67 -7.48 -11.17
C GLY A 502 17.13 -8.05 -9.82
N GLY A 503 16.34 -8.93 -9.19
CA GLY A 503 16.67 -9.62 -7.93
C GLY A 503 17.48 -10.92 -8.08
N TRP A 504 17.61 -11.47 -9.30
CA TRP A 504 18.41 -12.67 -9.55
C TRP A 504 19.88 -12.46 -9.17
N ASN A 505 20.49 -13.42 -8.47
CA ASN A 505 21.89 -13.32 -7.98
C ASN A 505 22.18 -12.09 -7.10
N ARG A 506 21.18 -11.54 -6.40
CA ARG A 506 21.34 -10.35 -5.55
C ARG A 506 20.67 -10.51 -4.19
N ALA A 507 21.31 -9.92 -3.18
CA ALA A 507 20.84 -9.88 -1.80
C ALA A 507 20.61 -8.44 -1.35
N GLY A 508 19.59 -8.24 -0.52
CA GLY A 508 19.17 -6.95 0.01
C GLY A 508 18.62 -6.00 -1.06
N ALA A 509 18.76 -4.71 -0.81
CA ALA A 509 18.35 -3.69 -1.77
C ALA A 509 19.28 -3.72 -2.99
N ALA A 510 18.68 -3.80 -4.17
CA ALA A 510 19.37 -4.05 -5.45
C ALA A 510 18.58 -3.40 -6.59
N ALA A 511 19.05 -3.52 -7.84
CA ALA A 511 18.31 -2.91 -8.95
C ALA A 511 16.90 -3.54 -9.07
N GLY A 512 15.87 -2.70 -8.99
CA GLY A 512 14.46 -3.11 -8.94
C GLY A 512 13.87 -3.23 -7.54
N PHE A 513 14.69 -3.23 -6.47
CA PHE A 513 14.24 -3.41 -5.09
C PHE A 513 14.85 -2.42 -4.11
N GLU A 514 14.01 -1.59 -3.50
CA GLU A 514 14.37 -0.64 -2.46
C GLU A 514 14.22 -1.23 -1.05
N ARG A 515 15.00 -0.74 -0.09
CA ARG A 515 14.96 -1.23 1.28
C ARG A 515 13.72 -0.72 2.02
N TYR A 516 12.86 -1.63 2.46
CA TYR A 516 11.71 -1.33 3.32
C TYR A 516 12.13 -1.31 4.78
N ARG A 517 12.15 -0.12 5.40
CA ARG A 517 12.52 0.05 6.81
C ARG A 517 11.26 0.30 7.66
N PRO A 518 10.63 -0.75 8.22
CA PRO A 518 9.33 -0.63 8.88
C PRO A 518 9.36 0.28 10.12
N HIS A 519 8.58 1.35 10.10
CA HIS A 519 7.95 1.85 11.34
C HIS A 519 6.70 1.04 11.59
N ARG A 520 6.54 0.50 12.80
CA ARG A 520 5.35 -0.26 13.21
C ARG A 520 4.47 0.60 14.10
N LEU A 521 3.33 1.01 13.57
CA LEU A 521 2.33 1.82 14.27
C LEU A 521 1.09 1.00 14.62
N ALA A 522 0.43 1.36 15.72
CA ALA A 522 -0.84 0.77 16.09
C ALA A 522 -1.95 1.24 15.13
N SER A 523 -2.91 0.36 14.82
CA SER A 523 -4.05 0.68 13.94
C SER A 523 -5.18 1.48 14.60
N PHE A 524 -4.95 2.03 15.79
CA PHE A 524 -5.93 2.84 16.52
C PHE A 524 -6.34 4.08 15.73
N PHE A 525 -5.39 4.69 15.02
CA PHE A 525 -5.62 5.87 14.21
C PHE A 525 -5.30 5.57 12.74
N PRO A 526 -6.32 5.41 11.88
CA PRO A 526 -6.07 5.24 10.45
C PRO A 526 -5.35 6.50 9.96
N ALA A 527 -4.25 6.29 9.26
CA ALA A 527 -3.35 7.35 8.83
C ALA A 527 -3.82 7.99 7.51
N SER A 528 -4.68 7.34 6.72
CA SER A 528 -4.80 7.77 5.31
C SER A 528 -6.08 7.47 4.51
N GLN A 529 -7.34 7.55 4.95
CA GLN A 529 -8.53 7.21 4.10
C GLN A 529 -8.54 5.78 3.49
N GLN A 530 -7.61 5.42 2.61
CA GLN A 530 -7.27 4.08 2.11
C GLN A 530 -7.20 3.03 3.24
N ASP A 531 -6.75 3.39 4.44
CA ASP A 531 -6.78 2.52 5.64
C ASP A 531 -8.19 1.99 5.96
N ASN A 532 -9.21 2.74 5.59
CA ASN A 532 -10.61 2.41 5.82
C ASN A 532 -11.27 1.76 4.60
N TYR A 533 -10.57 1.61 3.47
CA TYR A 533 -11.15 0.91 2.31
C TYR A 533 -11.29 -0.56 2.61
N TRP A 534 -12.33 -1.17 2.06
CA TRP A 534 -12.57 -2.60 2.12
C TRP A 534 -12.35 -3.19 0.74
N THR A 535 -11.48 -4.18 0.68
CA THR A 535 -11.17 -4.88 -0.58
C THR A 535 -12.42 -5.58 -1.11
N GLY A 536 -12.75 -5.28 -2.36
CA GLY A 536 -13.92 -5.81 -3.04
C GLY A 536 -15.21 -4.99 -2.88
N TRP A 537 -15.19 -3.91 -2.10
CA TRP A 537 -16.36 -3.02 -2.02
C TRP A 537 -16.54 -2.11 -3.24
N GLY A 538 -15.50 -1.95 -4.07
CA GLY A 538 -15.56 -1.08 -5.24
C GLY A 538 -16.02 0.34 -4.86
N PHE A 539 -16.83 0.96 -5.72
CA PHE A 539 -17.36 2.31 -5.49
C PHE A 539 -18.08 2.51 -4.14
N PHE A 540 -18.52 1.46 -3.42
CA PHE A 540 -19.03 1.63 -2.05
C PHE A 540 -17.98 2.16 -1.07
N ASN A 541 -16.69 2.06 -1.37
CA ASN A 541 -15.63 2.74 -0.61
C ASN A 541 -15.76 4.27 -0.66
N LEU A 542 -16.47 4.86 -1.63
CA LEU A 542 -16.82 6.28 -1.68
C LEU A 542 -17.95 6.68 -0.71
N THR A 543 -18.62 5.70 -0.07
CA THR A 543 -19.74 5.96 0.84
C THR A 543 -19.25 6.08 2.29
N LEU A 544 -19.49 5.06 3.11
CA LEU A 544 -19.18 5.03 4.53
C LEU A 544 -17.70 5.31 4.83
N PRO A 545 -16.70 4.71 4.16
CA PRO A 545 -15.29 5.00 4.46
C PRO A 545 -14.91 6.46 4.24
N THR A 546 -15.47 7.10 3.22
CA THR A 546 -15.25 8.53 2.95
C THR A 546 -16.00 9.40 3.97
N LEU A 547 -17.24 9.06 4.31
CA LEU A 547 -18.00 9.76 5.35
C LEU A 547 -17.29 9.75 6.71
N VAL A 548 -16.76 8.61 7.15
CA VAL A 548 -16.02 8.51 8.43
C VAL A 548 -14.60 9.12 8.37
N THR A 549 -14.20 9.69 7.23
CA THR A 549 -12.99 10.52 7.14
C THR A 549 -13.28 12.02 7.07
N LEU A 550 -14.55 12.41 6.99
CA LEU A 550 -14.96 13.81 6.99
C LEU A 550 -15.47 14.24 8.39
N PRO A 551 -15.22 15.48 8.81
CA PRO A 551 -15.84 16.05 10.01
C PRO A 551 -17.37 16.06 9.98
N PRO A 552 -18.08 15.94 11.12
CA PRO A 552 -17.59 15.53 12.45
C PRO A 552 -17.38 14.02 12.60
N PHE A 553 -17.75 13.24 11.59
CA PHE A 553 -17.83 11.79 11.69
C PHE A 553 -16.47 11.15 11.88
N ASP A 554 -15.40 11.75 11.38
CA ASP A 554 -14.03 11.30 11.59
C ASP A 554 -13.64 11.24 13.06
N LEU A 555 -13.92 12.30 13.82
CA LEU A 555 -13.63 12.37 15.24
C LEU A 555 -14.54 11.42 16.03
N ALA A 556 -15.86 11.46 15.75
CA ALA A 556 -16.82 10.59 16.43
C ALA A 556 -16.51 9.10 16.19
N PHE A 557 -16.24 8.72 14.94
CA PHE A 557 -15.90 7.35 14.57
C PHE A 557 -14.60 6.91 15.25
N ARG A 558 -13.56 7.74 15.28
CA ARG A 558 -12.31 7.42 15.98
C ARG A 558 -12.52 7.27 17.49
N LEU A 559 -13.29 8.16 18.12
CA LEU A 559 -13.58 8.05 19.56
C LEU A 559 -14.37 6.79 19.91
N VAL A 560 -15.35 6.41 19.09
CA VAL A 560 -16.16 5.20 19.30
C VAL A 560 -15.35 3.93 19.01
N THR A 561 -14.53 3.94 17.95
CA THR A 561 -13.81 2.74 17.52
C THR A 561 -12.47 2.55 18.22
N ALA A 562 -11.85 3.59 18.78
CA ALA A 562 -10.55 3.49 19.44
C ALA A 562 -10.54 2.48 20.60
N PRO A 563 -11.52 2.45 21.53
CA PRO A 563 -11.57 1.43 22.58
C PRO A 563 -11.71 0.01 22.02
N ILE A 564 -12.50 -0.16 20.95
CA ILE A 564 -12.70 -1.46 20.29
C ILE A 564 -11.40 -1.92 19.62
N ARG A 565 -10.69 -1.02 18.92
CA ARG A 565 -9.40 -1.31 18.29
C ARG A 565 -8.31 -1.55 19.34
N ALA A 566 -8.30 -0.81 20.45
CA ALA A 566 -7.36 -0.93 21.56
C ALA A 566 -7.51 -2.23 22.34
N SER A 567 -8.74 -2.67 22.59
CA SER A 567 -9.04 -3.95 23.25
C SER A 567 -8.82 -5.15 22.33
N ASN A 568 -8.90 -4.95 21.01
CA ASN A 568 -8.62 -5.99 20.04
C ASN A 568 -7.11 -6.22 19.91
N ARG A 569 -6.58 -7.22 20.63
CA ARG A 569 -5.21 -7.73 20.46
C ARG A 569 -4.89 -8.18 19.02
N HIS A 570 -5.90 -8.28 18.15
CA HIS A 570 -5.79 -8.66 16.75
C HIS A 570 -6.01 -7.50 15.77
N ALA A 571 -5.92 -6.25 16.23
CA ALA A 571 -5.85 -5.10 15.34
C ALA A 571 -4.51 -5.13 14.57
N HIS A 572 -4.54 -5.24 13.24
CA HIS A 572 -3.35 -5.34 12.41
C HIS A 572 -2.53 -4.04 12.52
N PRO A 573 -1.23 -4.08 12.86
CA PRO A 573 -0.40 -2.87 12.87
C PRO A 573 -0.25 -2.32 11.44
N ALA A 574 0.01 -1.02 11.34
CA ALA A 574 0.42 -0.40 10.09
C ALA A 574 1.95 -0.34 10.02
N PHE A 575 2.53 -0.78 8.91
CA PHE A 575 3.95 -0.69 8.61
C PHE A 575 4.18 0.41 7.58
N PHE A 576 5.18 1.27 7.81
CA PHE A 576 5.61 2.31 6.85
C PHE A 576 7.06 2.08 6.47
N GLY A 577 7.39 2.11 5.18
CA GLY A 577 8.69 1.72 4.65
C GLY A 577 9.81 2.77 4.68
N SER A 578 9.51 4.02 5.02
CA SER A 578 10.45 5.15 4.97
C SER A 578 11.24 5.34 6.27
N GLU A 579 12.45 5.91 6.17
CA GLU A 579 13.30 6.27 7.33
C GLU A 579 12.63 7.30 8.27
N GLU A 580 11.75 8.12 7.71
CA GLU A 580 10.93 9.08 8.44
C GLU A 580 9.46 8.75 8.21
N VAL A 581 8.65 8.84 9.25
CA VAL A 581 7.20 8.70 9.09
C VAL A 581 6.70 9.91 8.29
N PRO A 582 6.09 9.73 7.11
CA PRO A 582 6.04 10.79 6.10
C PRO A 582 5.10 11.95 6.41
N PHE A 583 4.35 11.87 7.51
CA PHE A 583 3.42 12.91 7.94
C PHE A 583 2.98 12.69 9.40
N ARG A 584 2.59 13.79 10.04
CA ARG A 584 1.91 13.85 11.34
C ARG A 584 0.60 13.06 11.28
N PHE A 585 0.15 12.42 12.34
CA PHE A 585 -1.10 11.65 12.42
C PHE A 585 -2.22 12.37 13.14
N ILE A 586 -1.87 13.06 14.23
CA ILE A 586 -2.80 13.79 15.07
C ILE A 586 -2.16 15.11 15.51
N GLY A 587 -2.97 16.16 15.55
CA GLY A 587 -2.56 17.48 16.02
C GLY A 587 -3.60 18.08 16.95
N VAL A 588 -3.14 18.89 17.90
CA VAL A 588 -3.98 19.65 18.81
C VAL A 588 -3.69 21.13 18.58
N PRO A 589 -4.45 21.80 17.69
CA PRO A 589 -4.38 23.24 17.54
C PRO A 589 -5.09 23.97 18.69
N ILE A 590 -4.42 24.96 19.27
CA ILE A 590 -4.97 25.87 20.28
C ILE A 590 -4.58 27.29 19.89
N GLY A 591 -5.53 28.22 19.95
CA GLY A 591 -5.24 29.61 19.60
C GLY A 591 -6.35 30.57 19.94
N VAL A 592 -6.25 31.77 19.39
CA VAL A 592 -7.25 32.84 19.51
C VAL A 592 -7.73 33.21 18.10
N SER A 593 -9.01 33.51 17.98
CA SER A 593 -9.63 33.94 16.73
C SER A 593 -10.27 35.30 16.95
N SER A 594 -9.87 36.31 16.17
CA SER A 594 -10.48 37.64 16.23
C SER A 594 -11.58 37.77 15.19
N VAL A 595 -12.78 38.21 15.62
CA VAL A 595 -13.96 38.39 14.77
C VAL A 595 -14.71 39.65 15.16
N THR A 596 -15.30 40.30 14.17
CA THR A 596 -16.18 41.46 14.33
C THR A 596 -17.63 40.97 14.32
N VAL A 597 -18.41 41.20 15.37
CA VAL A 597 -19.77 40.62 15.56
C VAL A 597 -20.80 41.29 14.65
N PRO A 598 -21.35 40.62 13.61
CA PRO A 598 -22.27 41.27 12.69
C PRO A 598 -23.52 41.83 13.36
N LYS A 599 -23.95 43.02 12.93
CA LYS A 599 -25.14 43.73 13.45
C LYS A 599 -26.43 42.89 13.36
N ALA A 600 -26.50 41.97 12.41
CA ALA A 600 -27.61 41.03 12.26
C ALA A 600 -27.92 40.24 13.54
N PHE A 601 -26.93 39.97 14.40
CA PHE A 601 -27.16 39.29 15.68
C PHE A 601 -28.10 40.05 16.64
N LEU A 602 -28.35 41.34 16.42
CA LEU A 602 -29.38 42.08 17.15
C LEU A 602 -30.79 41.54 16.92
N ASN A 603 -31.05 40.84 15.80
CA ASN A 603 -32.35 40.23 15.53
C ASN A 603 -32.72 39.14 16.55
N LEU A 604 -31.75 38.63 17.32
CA LEU A 604 -32.00 37.72 18.45
C LEU A 604 -32.79 38.38 19.59
N LEU A 605 -32.79 39.71 19.70
CA LEU A 605 -33.65 40.44 20.64
C LEU A 605 -35.12 40.50 20.17
N GLY A 606 -35.43 39.97 18.98
CA GLY A 606 -36.78 39.88 18.43
C GLY A 606 -37.62 38.74 19.00
N PHE A 607 -37.06 37.89 19.86
CA PHE A 607 -37.80 36.82 20.52
C PHE A 607 -38.76 37.39 21.59
N PRO A 608 -39.97 36.81 21.79
CA PRO A 608 -40.96 37.32 22.75
C PRO A 608 -40.42 37.65 24.14
N GLU A 609 -39.48 36.82 24.64
CA GLU A 609 -38.85 36.91 25.95
C GLU A 609 -38.10 38.24 26.16
N THR A 610 -37.64 38.87 25.08
CA THR A 610 -36.89 40.14 25.11
C THR A 610 -37.65 41.26 24.39
N ALA A 611 -38.33 40.95 23.29
CA ALA A 611 -39.09 41.90 22.49
C ALA A 611 -40.36 42.42 23.19
N VAL A 612 -41.11 41.58 23.90
CA VAL A 612 -42.33 42.03 24.61
C VAL A 612 -41.98 42.98 25.77
N PRO A 613 -41.01 42.66 26.66
CA PRO A 613 -40.54 43.61 27.66
C PRO A 613 -40.00 44.91 27.04
N PHE A 614 -39.27 44.82 25.93
CA PHE A 614 -38.76 45.99 25.22
C PHE A 614 -39.88 46.89 24.72
N LEU A 615 -40.88 46.33 24.01
CA LEU A 615 -42.03 47.09 23.51
C LEU A 615 -42.87 47.68 24.66
N THR A 616 -43.00 46.96 25.77
CA THR A 616 -43.71 47.44 26.97
C THR A 616 -43.00 48.67 27.57
N GLN A 617 -41.67 48.60 27.70
CA GLN A 617 -40.87 49.73 28.18
C GLN A 617 -40.93 50.91 27.20
N VAL A 618 -40.78 50.66 25.89
CA VAL A 618 -40.87 51.72 24.88
C VAL A 618 -42.25 52.39 24.88
N ALA A 619 -43.35 51.62 24.97
CA ALA A 619 -44.71 52.16 25.03
C ALA A 619 -44.92 53.02 26.29
N ALA A 620 -44.40 52.58 27.44
CA ALA A 620 -44.42 53.36 28.67
C ALA A 620 -43.61 54.68 28.55
N LEU A 621 -42.49 54.68 27.82
CA LEU A 621 -41.71 55.88 27.57
C LEU A 621 -42.35 56.82 26.52
N ALA A 622 -42.99 56.27 25.51
CA ALA A 622 -43.54 57.02 24.38
C ALA A 622 -44.76 57.88 24.75
N ALA A 623 -45.48 57.50 25.82
CA ALA A 623 -46.69 58.16 26.32
C ALA A 623 -47.73 58.49 25.23
N SER A 624 -47.79 57.67 24.18
CA SER A 624 -48.66 57.84 23.01
C SER A 624 -49.04 56.48 22.44
N ASP A 625 -50.27 56.38 21.93
CA ASP A 625 -50.81 55.17 21.29
C ASP A 625 -50.20 54.91 19.89
N THR A 626 -49.48 55.90 19.33
CA THR A 626 -48.77 55.78 18.05
C THR A 626 -47.35 56.30 18.16
N PHE A 627 -46.38 55.39 18.02
CA PHE A 627 -44.95 55.71 17.99
C PHE A 627 -44.24 54.84 16.95
N SER A 628 -43.15 55.34 16.37
CA SER A 628 -42.24 54.55 15.54
C SER A 628 -40.92 54.35 16.28
N VAL A 629 -40.40 53.13 16.22
CA VAL A 629 -39.11 52.76 16.80
C VAL A 629 -38.11 52.54 15.68
N ASN A 630 -36.99 53.25 15.73
CA ASN A 630 -35.86 53.03 14.85
C ASN A 630 -34.65 52.55 15.67
N VAL A 631 -34.13 51.36 15.35
CA VAL A 631 -32.98 50.77 16.02
C VAL A 631 -31.76 50.93 15.12
N SER A 632 -30.82 51.78 15.54
CA SER A 632 -29.57 52.06 14.86
C SER A 632 -28.40 51.34 15.56
N PRO A 633 -27.79 50.31 14.96
CA PRO A 633 -26.66 49.61 15.56
C PRO A 633 -25.42 50.52 15.64
N PRO A 634 -24.82 50.75 16.83
CA PRO A 634 -23.51 51.35 16.98
C PRO A 634 -22.41 50.51 16.32
N ASP A 635 -21.19 51.02 16.39
CA ASP A 635 -19.98 50.37 15.90
C ASP A 635 -19.81 48.94 16.45
N VAL A 636 -19.13 48.12 15.67
CA VAL A 636 -19.10 46.69 15.88
C VAL A 636 -17.98 46.30 16.84
N ASP A 637 -18.33 45.61 17.93
CA ASP A 637 -17.34 45.09 18.87
C ASP A 637 -16.53 43.94 18.25
N ARG A 638 -15.21 44.01 18.48
CA ARG A 638 -14.26 42.95 18.11
C ARG A 638 -14.09 42.00 19.29
N VAL A 639 -14.26 40.72 19.02
CA VAL A 639 -14.23 39.63 19.99
C VAL A 639 -13.10 38.68 19.62
N SER A 640 -12.32 38.24 20.61
CA SER A 640 -11.14 37.40 20.41
C SER A 640 -11.21 36.07 21.18
N PRO A 641 -12.17 35.17 20.86
CA PRO A 641 -12.35 33.91 21.55
C PRO A 641 -11.15 32.97 21.39
N PRO A 642 -10.82 32.17 22.42
CA PRO A 642 -9.98 31.01 22.23
C PRO A 642 -10.68 29.97 21.35
N TYR A 643 -9.90 29.21 20.60
CA TYR A 643 -10.35 28.01 19.92
C TYR A 643 -9.47 26.82 20.28
N TYR A 644 -10.10 25.66 20.34
CA TYR A 644 -9.46 24.38 20.56
C TYR A 644 -9.82 23.46 19.41
N GLY A 645 -8.91 22.62 18.97
CA GLY A 645 -9.22 21.67 17.92
C GLY A 645 -8.42 20.39 17.97
N ILE A 646 -8.82 19.48 17.09
CA ILE A 646 -8.16 18.22 16.78
C ILE A 646 -7.99 18.17 15.27
N SER A 647 -6.74 18.03 14.82
CA SER A 647 -6.37 17.83 13.43
C SER A 647 -6.06 16.35 13.23
N LEU A 648 -6.71 15.73 12.26
CA LEU A 648 -6.52 14.34 11.87
C LEU A 648 -5.95 14.34 10.45
N PHE A 649 -4.69 13.98 10.33
CA PHE A 649 -4.02 14.00 9.05
C PHE A 649 -4.45 12.76 8.25
N LEU A 650 -4.85 12.99 7.00
CA LEU A 650 -5.38 11.98 6.08
C LEU A 650 -4.37 11.66 4.97
N GLY A 651 -3.08 11.83 5.27
CA GLY A 651 -1.96 11.76 4.33
C GLY A 651 -1.11 13.02 4.35
N ARG A 652 -0.24 13.19 3.34
CA ARG A 652 0.74 14.29 3.31
C ARG A 652 0.10 15.68 3.17
N ARG A 653 -0.99 15.80 2.39
CA ARG A 653 -1.60 17.09 2.03
C ARG A 653 -2.95 17.35 2.68
N PHE A 654 -3.74 16.31 2.91
CA PHE A 654 -5.10 16.46 3.43
C PHE A 654 -5.12 16.34 4.94
N VAL A 655 -5.80 17.28 5.59
CA VAL A 655 -5.98 17.31 7.04
C VAL A 655 -7.45 17.58 7.33
N SER A 656 -8.05 16.75 8.17
CA SER A 656 -9.37 16.97 8.72
C SER A 656 -9.27 17.73 10.04
N GLU A 657 -9.82 18.94 10.11
CA GLU A 657 -9.73 19.82 11.26
C GLU A 657 -11.08 19.94 11.96
N ASN A 658 -11.15 19.51 13.20
CA ASN A 658 -12.31 19.65 14.08
C ASN A 658 -12.01 20.76 15.10
N THR A 659 -12.79 21.84 15.13
CA THR A 659 -12.54 22.98 16.02
C THR A 659 -13.79 23.34 16.81
N LEU A 660 -13.59 23.75 18.06
CA LEU A 660 -14.62 24.24 18.97
C LEU A 660 -14.24 25.63 19.45
N ARG A 661 -15.21 26.55 19.44
CA ARG A 661 -15.07 27.92 19.91
C ARG A 661 -16.22 28.26 20.83
N HIS A 662 -15.90 29.07 21.83
CA HIS A 662 -16.87 29.71 22.70
C HIS A 662 -16.53 31.19 22.79
N SER A 663 -17.46 32.05 22.39
CA SER A 663 -17.25 33.48 22.27
C SER A 663 -18.36 34.25 22.97
N HIS A 664 -17.94 35.32 23.64
CA HIS A 664 -18.84 36.31 24.25
C HIS A 664 -18.57 37.67 23.62
N GLY A 665 -19.60 38.29 23.06
CA GLY A 665 -19.49 39.61 22.42
C GLY A 665 -20.57 40.55 22.90
N ALA A 666 -20.26 41.83 23.11
CA ALA A 666 -21.30 42.80 23.37
C ALA A 666 -22.05 43.14 22.07
N LEU A 667 -23.36 43.28 22.20
CA LEU A 667 -24.28 43.78 21.19
C LEU A 667 -24.81 45.11 21.72
N ARG A 668 -24.64 46.18 20.93
CA ARG A 668 -25.14 47.51 21.28
C ARG A 668 -26.04 48.01 20.16
N ALA A 669 -26.79 49.06 20.47
CA ALA A 669 -28.17 49.34 20.10
C ALA A 669 -28.44 50.81 20.45
N ASP A 670 -28.59 51.73 19.51
CA ASP A 670 -29.22 53.03 19.81
C ASP A 670 -30.66 52.99 19.31
N VAL A 671 -31.62 53.25 20.20
CA VAL A 671 -33.04 53.23 19.87
C VAL A 671 -33.56 54.67 19.86
N ALA A 672 -34.11 55.10 18.73
CA ALA A 672 -34.83 56.35 18.59
C ALA A 672 -36.35 56.06 18.58
N VAL A 673 -37.09 56.74 19.43
CA VAL A 673 -38.54 56.66 19.52
C VAL A 673 -39.11 58.00 19.07
N SER A 674 -40.06 58.02 18.13
CA SER A 674 -40.54 59.26 17.50
C SER A 674 -41.08 60.31 18.48
N THR A 675 -41.58 59.89 19.64
CA THR A 675 -42.19 60.75 20.65
C THR A 675 -41.25 61.10 21.81
N VAL A 676 -40.01 60.57 21.84
CA VAL A 676 -39.05 60.79 22.92
C VAL A 676 -37.77 61.44 22.35
N PRO A 677 -37.35 62.61 22.86
CA PRO A 677 -36.12 63.25 22.40
C PRO A 677 -34.89 62.45 22.84
N GLY A 678 -33.96 62.22 21.91
CA GLY A 678 -32.68 61.54 22.16
C GLY A 678 -32.60 60.10 21.63
N ARG A 679 -31.47 59.44 21.90
CA ARG A 679 -31.24 58.02 21.60
C ARG A 679 -31.08 57.27 22.92
N LEU A 680 -31.82 56.18 23.07
CA LEU A 680 -31.80 55.36 24.26
C LEU A 680 -30.94 54.11 24.02
N PRO A 681 -30.04 53.75 24.94
CA PRO A 681 -29.15 52.61 24.74
C PRO A 681 -29.90 51.29 24.93
N LEU A 682 -29.68 50.37 23.99
CA LEU A 682 -30.05 48.96 24.01
C LEU A 682 -28.74 48.17 24.00
N SER A 683 -28.51 47.36 25.02
CA SER A 683 -27.28 46.58 25.17
C SER A 683 -27.60 45.14 25.53
N ALA A 684 -26.82 44.21 25.01
CA ALA A 684 -26.90 42.81 25.39
C ALA A 684 -25.56 42.11 25.15
N ASN A 685 -25.42 40.86 25.57
CA ASN A 685 -24.25 40.03 25.33
C ASN A 685 -24.64 38.83 24.45
N LEU A 686 -23.94 38.65 23.34
CA LEU A 686 -23.98 37.45 22.52
C LEU A 686 -23.17 36.35 23.20
N GLU A 687 -23.82 35.26 23.57
CA GLU A 687 -23.17 34.00 23.93
C GLU A 687 -23.26 33.06 22.72
N MET A 688 -22.11 32.74 22.12
CA MET A 688 -22.05 31.91 20.92
C MET A 688 -21.06 30.77 21.08
N TRP A 689 -21.53 29.58 20.75
CA TRP A 689 -20.72 28.39 20.58
C TRP A 689 -20.68 28.02 19.11
N GLU A 690 -19.53 27.52 18.68
CA GLU A 690 -19.33 27.13 17.31
C GLU A 690 -18.41 25.92 17.22
N TYR A 691 -18.94 24.84 16.64
CA TYR A 691 -18.16 23.68 16.24
C TYR A 691 -18.00 23.69 14.72
N THR A 692 -16.77 23.60 14.20
CA THR A 692 -16.53 23.61 12.75
C THR A 692 -15.58 22.50 12.34
N GLY A 693 -15.99 21.79 11.30
CA GLY A 693 -15.24 20.73 10.65
C GLY A 693 -14.72 21.20 9.30
N SER A 694 -13.42 21.09 9.05
CA SER A 694 -12.79 21.56 7.82
C SER A 694 -11.97 20.47 7.16
N LEU A 695 -12.02 20.38 5.84
CA LEU A 695 -10.98 19.71 5.07
C LEU A 695 -9.95 20.75 4.64
N ARG A 696 -8.72 20.60 5.11
CA ARG A 696 -7.56 21.43 4.81
C ARG A 696 -6.67 20.72 3.78
N TYR A 697 -6.19 21.47 2.81
CA TYR A 697 -5.21 21.05 1.81
C TYR A 697 -3.93 21.88 1.94
N ASN A 698 -2.82 21.22 2.26
CA ASN A 698 -1.49 21.82 2.29
C ASN A 698 -0.91 21.92 0.88
N ILE A 699 -0.64 23.15 0.45
CA ILE A 699 -0.08 23.45 -0.87
C ILE A 699 1.40 23.07 -0.91
N ALA A 700 2.13 23.22 0.19
CA ALA A 700 3.51 22.74 0.33
C ALA A 700 3.69 21.90 1.62
N LEU A 701 4.70 21.03 1.62
CA LEU A 701 4.95 20.02 2.65
C LEU A 701 6.15 20.32 3.57
N GLY A 702 6.89 21.41 3.29
CA GLY A 702 8.09 21.81 4.03
C GLY A 702 7.80 22.38 5.43
N GLY A 703 8.82 22.96 6.07
CA GLY A 703 8.72 23.67 7.36
C GLY A 703 7.67 24.78 7.37
N LEU A 704 7.42 25.36 6.21
CA LEU A 704 6.39 26.35 5.96
C LEU A 704 5.30 25.74 5.06
N GLN A 705 4.07 25.69 5.56
CA GLN A 705 2.93 25.03 4.92
C GLN A 705 1.80 26.03 4.67
N PRO A 706 1.77 26.70 3.51
CA PRO A 706 0.58 27.42 3.06
C PRO A 706 -0.55 26.42 2.81
N PHE A 707 -1.76 26.77 3.21
CA PHE A 707 -2.92 25.90 3.08
C PHE A 707 -4.20 26.65 2.74
N VAL A 708 -5.14 25.91 2.15
CA VAL A 708 -6.54 26.31 2.01
C VAL A 708 -7.40 25.32 2.78
N LYS A 709 -8.55 25.77 3.29
CA LYS A 709 -9.52 24.92 3.97
C LYS A 709 -10.94 25.32 3.59
N ALA A 710 -11.82 24.34 3.52
CA ALA A 710 -13.24 24.57 3.39
C ALA A 710 -13.98 23.55 4.24
N GLY A 711 -15.20 23.89 4.64
CA GLY A 711 -15.98 22.96 5.45
C GLY A 711 -17.31 23.52 5.88
N TYR A 712 -17.84 22.84 6.88
CA TYR A 712 -19.14 23.14 7.46
C TYR A 712 -19.09 22.88 8.96
N GLY A 713 -20.10 23.38 9.64
CA GLY A 713 -20.16 23.32 11.08
C GLY A 713 -21.51 23.71 11.60
N ARG A 714 -21.51 23.91 12.90
CA ARG A 714 -22.69 24.28 13.64
C ARG A 714 -22.37 25.42 14.58
N SER A 715 -23.10 26.51 14.42
CA SER A 715 -23.08 27.65 15.33
C SER A 715 -24.41 27.69 16.08
N TRP A 716 -24.36 27.83 17.39
CA TRP A 716 -25.54 28.06 18.23
C TRP A 716 -25.29 29.22 19.17
N TYR A 717 -26.29 30.07 19.32
CA TYR A 717 -26.14 31.34 20.01
C TYR A 717 -27.42 31.72 20.73
N ARG A 718 -27.25 32.58 21.71
CA ARG A 718 -28.32 33.30 22.39
C ARG A 718 -27.81 34.66 22.82
N VAL A 719 -28.74 35.51 23.24
CA VAL A 719 -28.44 36.76 23.91
C VAL A 719 -28.61 36.59 25.43
N THR A 720 -27.77 37.26 26.21
CA THR A 720 -27.81 37.34 27.67
C THR A 720 -27.60 38.79 28.11
N ASP A 721 -27.97 39.13 29.36
CA ASP A 721 -27.90 40.49 29.92
C ASP A 721 -28.54 41.58 29.02
N ALA A 722 -29.65 41.26 28.36
CA ALA A 722 -30.38 42.19 27.50
C ALA A 722 -31.02 43.32 28.32
N LYS A 723 -30.65 44.56 28.03
CA LYS A 723 -31.08 45.77 28.75
C LYS A 723 -31.49 46.88 27.80
N PHE A 724 -32.55 47.59 28.14
CA PHE A 724 -32.97 48.82 27.48
C PHE A 724 -32.98 49.96 28.50
N ASN A 725 -32.28 51.05 28.18
CA ASN A 725 -32.12 52.22 29.06
C ASN A 725 -31.68 51.86 30.50
N GLY A 726 -30.78 50.87 30.62
CA GLY A 726 -30.26 50.37 31.90
C GLY A 726 -31.17 49.37 32.64
N GLN A 727 -32.39 49.13 32.17
CA GLN A 727 -33.32 48.15 32.77
C GLN A 727 -33.29 46.82 32.01
N LEU A 728 -33.38 45.71 32.75
CA LEU A 728 -33.36 44.36 32.16
C LEU A 728 -34.64 44.10 31.34
N LEU A 729 -34.49 43.42 30.20
CA LEU A 729 -35.59 42.97 29.36
C LEU A 729 -35.99 41.54 29.76
N GLY A 730 -37.08 41.41 30.51
CA GLY A 730 -37.54 40.10 31.00
C GLY A 730 -36.54 39.50 31.99
N ASP A 731 -36.09 38.27 31.74
CA ASP A 731 -34.99 37.63 32.48
C ASP A 731 -33.59 37.99 31.92
N GLY A 732 -33.54 38.84 30.90
CA GLY A 732 -32.32 39.27 30.23
C GLY A 732 -31.76 38.28 29.22
N SER A 733 -32.44 37.17 28.93
CA SER A 733 -31.92 36.12 28.05
C SER A 733 -32.89 35.74 26.93
N SER A 734 -32.33 35.34 25.79
CA SER A 734 -33.10 34.73 24.71
C SER A 734 -32.99 33.20 24.77
N ARG A 735 -33.97 32.52 24.16
CA ARG A 735 -33.83 31.09 23.84
C ARG A 735 -32.61 30.84 22.93
N TRP A 736 -32.07 29.62 22.99
CA TRP A 736 -31.00 29.20 22.09
C TRP A 736 -31.51 29.01 20.67
N VAL A 737 -30.77 29.54 19.70
CA VAL A 737 -31.00 29.28 18.27
C VAL A 737 -29.97 28.28 17.77
N GLY A 738 -30.42 27.30 16.99
CA GLY A 738 -29.52 26.30 16.38
C GLY A 738 -28.91 25.29 17.34
N ARG A 739 -29.27 25.26 18.64
CA ARG A 739 -28.78 24.24 19.59
C ARG A 739 -29.32 22.84 19.23
N ALA A 740 -28.45 21.83 19.30
CA ALA A 740 -28.81 20.45 18.99
C ALA A 740 -29.70 19.84 20.07
N ALA A 741 -30.69 19.05 19.66
CA ALA A 741 -31.45 18.14 20.52
C ALA A 741 -31.54 16.77 19.82
N LEU A 742 -31.98 15.73 20.55
CA LEU A 742 -31.91 14.32 20.14
C LEU A 742 -32.44 14.04 18.72
N PHE A 743 -33.42 14.82 18.24
CA PHE A 743 -33.99 14.72 16.88
C PHE A 743 -34.12 16.04 16.13
N ASN A 744 -33.65 17.16 16.71
CA ASN A 744 -33.85 18.49 16.13
C ASN A 744 -32.52 19.18 15.82
N ASN A 745 -32.53 19.90 14.70
CA ASN A 745 -31.43 20.72 14.20
C ASN A 745 -30.15 19.94 13.90
N LEU A 746 -30.11 18.62 13.74
CA LEU A 746 -28.86 17.82 13.70
C LEU A 746 -27.89 18.14 12.54
N LEU A 747 -28.37 18.78 11.46
CA LEU A 747 -27.57 19.15 10.29
C LEU A 747 -26.71 20.40 10.53
N PRO A 748 -25.59 20.58 9.78
CA PRO A 748 -24.79 21.80 9.85
C PRO A 748 -25.60 23.02 9.38
N ASN A 749 -25.43 24.16 10.04
CA ASN A 749 -26.02 25.44 9.66
C ASN A 749 -24.98 26.47 9.19
N THR A 750 -23.69 26.20 9.37
CA THR A 750 -22.60 27.12 9.04
C THR A 750 -21.68 26.52 7.99
N TRP A 751 -21.36 27.30 6.95
CA TRP A 751 -20.36 26.97 5.93
C TRP A 751 -19.17 27.90 6.06
N HIS A 752 -17.98 27.43 5.67
CA HIS A 752 -16.79 28.26 5.69
C HIS A 752 -15.75 27.90 4.63
N VAL A 753 -14.96 28.92 4.29
CA VAL A 753 -13.76 28.81 3.46
C VAL A 753 -12.67 29.68 4.06
N GLY A 754 -11.43 29.22 4.02
CA GLY A 754 -10.30 29.96 4.57
C GLY A 754 -8.97 29.55 3.97
N ALA A 755 -7.97 30.35 4.26
CA ALA A 755 -6.59 30.11 3.87
C ALA A 755 -5.65 30.57 4.99
N GLY A 756 -4.47 29.97 5.06
CA GLY A 756 -3.52 30.29 6.10
C GLY A 756 -2.13 29.74 5.85
N LEU A 757 -1.29 29.92 6.85
CA LEU A 757 0.11 29.54 6.87
C LEU A 757 0.43 28.87 8.19
N GLU A 758 1.07 27.70 8.14
CA GLU A 758 1.62 27.03 9.31
C GLU A 758 3.15 26.96 9.19
N PHE A 759 3.86 27.39 10.22
CA PHE A 759 5.31 27.32 10.32
C PHE A 759 5.70 26.35 11.45
N ILE A 760 6.53 25.35 11.15
CA ILE A 760 6.90 24.25 12.05
C ILE A 760 8.40 24.32 12.34
N PRO A 761 8.83 25.13 13.32
CA PRO A 761 10.24 25.29 13.66
C PRO A 761 10.86 24.08 14.37
N VAL A 762 10.06 23.29 15.09
CA VAL A 762 10.53 22.11 15.82
C VAL A 762 9.87 20.88 15.22
N ARG A 763 10.71 19.93 14.76
CA ARG A 763 10.28 18.68 14.13
C ARG A 763 10.92 17.47 14.78
N GLY A 764 10.12 16.44 15.04
CA GLY A 764 10.60 15.12 15.46
C GLY A 764 11.25 15.06 16.85
N VAL A 765 11.15 16.10 17.68
CA VAL A 765 11.74 16.09 19.03
C VAL A 765 10.88 15.19 19.92
N GLY A 766 11.39 13.99 20.22
CA GLY A 766 10.61 12.97 20.93
C GLY A 766 9.40 12.47 20.14
N GLY A 767 9.43 12.59 18.80
CA GLY A 767 8.28 12.27 17.94
C GLY A 767 7.17 13.33 17.96
N LEU A 768 7.47 14.56 18.41
CA LEU A 768 6.54 15.67 18.41
C LEU A 768 7.00 16.80 17.49
N ASP A 769 6.04 17.37 16.79
CA ASP A 769 6.15 18.55 15.95
C ASP A 769 5.42 19.72 16.61
N TRP A 770 6.09 20.86 16.73
CA TRP A 770 5.50 22.09 17.26
C TRP A 770 5.46 23.17 16.18
N GLY A 771 4.26 23.67 15.89
CA GLY A 771 4.01 24.65 14.85
C GLY A 771 3.25 25.89 15.33
N PHE A 772 3.43 26.99 14.61
CA PHE A 772 2.67 28.24 14.72
C PHE A 772 1.81 28.42 13.48
N ARG A 773 0.56 28.83 13.66
CA ARG A 773 -0.43 28.94 12.60
C ARG A 773 -1.09 30.31 12.62
N GLY A 774 -1.22 30.91 11.43
CA GLY A 774 -2.11 32.04 11.17
C GLY A 774 -3.07 31.72 10.04
N ASP A 775 -4.36 32.06 10.18
CA ASP A 775 -5.34 31.87 9.11
C ASP A 775 -6.44 32.93 9.07
N VAL A 776 -7.01 33.11 7.88
CA VAL A 776 -8.20 33.91 7.62
C VAL A 776 -9.31 32.98 7.16
N THR A 777 -10.44 32.99 7.87
CA THR A 777 -11.58 32.13 7.55
C THR A 777 -12.87 32.94 7.50
N VAL A 778 -13.64 32.76 6.44
CA VAL A 778 -14.96 33.38 6.25
C VAL A 778 -16.02 32.35 6.57
N TYR A 779 -16.89 32.65 7.54
CA TYR A 779 -18.03 31.85 7.94
C TYR A 779 -19.33 32.48 7.44
N SER A 780 -20.27 31.65 6.98
CA SER A 780 -21.54 32.07 6.40
C SER A 780 -22.66 31.15 6.88
N HIS A 781 -23.76 31.74 7.38
CA HIS A 781 -24.97 31.03 7.83
C HIS A 781 -26.17 31.98 7.89
N ASN A 782 -27.38 31.43 7.98
CA ASN A 782 -28.56 32.20 8.37
C ASN A 782 -28.76 32.14 9.89
N LEU A 783 -29.37 33.17 10.48
CA LEU A 783 -29.63 33.19 11.91
C LEU A 783 -30.58 32.09 12.36
N GLY A 784 -31.45 31.58 11.48
CA GLY A 784 -32.38 30.51 11.79
C GLY A 784 -33.54 30.95 12.69
N LEU A 785 -34.00 32.20 12.52
CA LEU A 785 -35.17 32.71 13.23
C LEU A 785 -36.45 32.14 12.59
N GLU A 786 -37.06 31.15 13.25
CA GLU A 786 -38.32 30.54 12.80
C GLU A 786 -39.52 31.04 13.61
N ASN A 787 -40.59 31.44 12.92
CA ASN A 787 -41.91 31.61 13.53
C ASN A 787 -42.54 30.24 13.72
N LYS A 788 -42.39 29.64 14.91
CA LYS A 788 -43.14 28.42 15.27
C LYS A 788 -44.58 28.78 15.63
N GLU A 789 -45.53 27.90 15.30
CA GLU A 789 -46.94 28.07 15.64
C GLU A 789 -47.10 28.44 17.12
N GLY A 790 -47.69 29.61 17.39
CA GLY A 790 -47.89 30.14 18.74
C GLY A 790 -46.78 31.03 19.31
N SER A 791 -45.65 31.25 18.60
CA SER A 791 -44.61 32.20 19.01
C SER A 791 -44.36 33.28 17.94
N PHE A 792 -44.56 34.54 18.29
CA PHE A 792 -44.35 35.70 17.43
C PHE A 792 -42.89 36.19 17.54
N VAL A 793 -42.07 36.04 16.50
CA VAL A 793 -40.74 36.69 16.44
C VAL A 793 -40.89 38.02 15.70
N VAL A 794 -40.49 39.12 16.35
CA VAL A 794 -40.64 40.49 15.83
C VAL A 794 -39.55 40.84 14.79
N ALA A 795 -38.55 39.97 14.62
CA ALA A 795 -37.41 40.17 13.73
C ALA A 795 -37.39 39.15 12.58
N GLN A 796 -36.84 39.57 11.44
CA GLN A 796 -36.65 38.70 10.27
C GLN A 796 -35.36 37.88 10.39
N ASP A 797 -35.38 36.67 9.84
CA ASP A 797 -34.17 35.88 9.64
C ASP A 797 -33.18 36.65 8.75
N ALA A 798 -31.89 36.57 9.08
CA ALA A 798 -30.86 37.33 8.39
C ALA A 798 -29.67 36.44 8.04
N HIS A 799 -29.09 36.70 6.87
CA HIS A 799 -27.84 36.08 6.46
C HIS A 799 -26.65 36.76 7.16
N VAL A 800 -25.76 35.95 7.73
CA VAL A 800 -24.63 36.39 8.54
C VAL A 800 -23.33 35.88 7.94
N THR A 801 -22.46 36.82 7.56
CA THR A 801 -21.08 36.55 7.16
C THR A 801 -20.11 37.09 8.22
N ARG A 802 -19.14 36.27 8.63
CA ARG A 802 -18.13 36.59 9.65
C ARG A 802 -16.74 36.30 9.11
N ILE A 803 -15.82 37.26 9.25
CA ILE A 803 -14.41 37.07 8.91
C ILE A 803 -13.64 36.88 10.20
N HIS A 804 -12.94 35.75 10.31
CA HIS A 804 -12.13 35.38 11.45
C HIS A 804 -10.65 35.46 11.08
N LEU A 805 -9.87 36.12 11.94
CA LEU A 805 -8.40 36.11 11.92
C LEU A 805 -7.91 35.20 13.05
N GLY A 806 -7.44 34.00 12.72
CA GLY A 806 -6.92 33.02 13.66
C GLY A 806 -5.40 33.14 13.83
N LEU A 807 -4.93 33.08 15.07
CA LEU A 807 -3.52 32.88 15.42
C LEU A 807 -3.45 31.79 16.49
N GLY A 808 -2.55 30.83 16.34
CA GLY A 808 -2.44 29.74 17.29
C GLY A 808 -1.18 28.92 17.15
N THR A 809 -1.11 27.88 17.96
CA THR A 809 -0.06 26.89 17.93
C THR A 809 -0.66 25.49 17.72
N THR A 810 0.08 24.60 17.09
CA THR A 810 -0.30 23.20 16.89
C THR A 810 0.80 22.32 17.45
N LEU A 811 0.44 21.45 18.39
CA LEU A 811 1.29 20.33 18.79
C LEU A 811 0.82 19.09 18.05
N SER A 812 1.72 18.38 17.39
CA SER A 812 1.38 17.22 16.57
C SER A 812 2.33 16.05 16.79
N PHE A 813 1.83 14.85 16.58
CA PHE A 813 2.55 13.58 16.61
C PHE A 813 2.55 12.95 15.23
#